data_AF-A0A8H7LYC9-F1
#
_entry.id   AF-A0A8H7LYC9-F1
#
_cell.length_a   1.000
_cell.length_b   1.000
_cell.length_c   1.000
_cell.angle_alpha   90.00
_cell.angle_beta   90.00
_cell.angle_gamma   90.00
#
_symmetry.space_group_name_H-M   'P 1'
#
loop_
_entity.id
_entity.type
_entity.pdbx_description
1 polymer ?
#
loop_
_entity_poly.entity_id
_entity_poly.type
_entity_poly.pdbx_seq_one_letter_code
_entity_poly.pdbx_strand_id
1 'polypeptide(L)'
;MPKIRTTRTKKPPEGFEEIESILDDYAKKMRDAENESHEGKRKSESLWPIMRISHTRSRYIYELYYKREAISKELYEWLLKEGYADANLIAKWKKTGYEKLCCVRCIQTRDMNYQGSTCICRVPKAQVKEGTVVQCVHCASGSPTYSPPRKTPWGGILSGENPSHFDTANPIRIWVIQLILIVCMTQGLALVLAKLKQPRVIAEVIGGILLGPTAFGRIPNFSKTVFPPESLPYLSLVATIGLCLFMFVIAMELDIAVIKRNAKASTAISAAGMILPFGVGVAVAVPIYHQFIDPEKASFGHFLLFVGVAISITAFPVLCRILTELKLLDTHVGVTTLSAGVGNDVVGWILLALTVALVNASEGLTALYILLTCVGWILFVLFPVKWGYRWLARYSGSLGSGTPTPFMMTVTMLLVFASAFFTDVIGVHAIFGAFIAGLVIPRDNGFSIALLEKIEDLVSILFLPLYFTLSGLKTDLGLLNDGTAWGYTFLVIVVAFLGKFIGCAVTARLMGFNTRESGAIGMLMSCKGLVELIVLNIGLAAGILDTKVFSMFVMMAVVLTFITSPCTVFIYPERVRQHISANKSSSEDPANMNHRRSVAGNATGPISLMTRFTVVLSKIEHLPAVMTLTQFLQPPLKASLAKPALIGTSDEKMDLMDPSSPIISPLPSNTPLVSDGTPRVTIDALRLIELTERTSAVMRVTAAEELMHRDTLISVMRTFGHLNRIPVSSALSIVPQESFSSSVTSHARETNADLVVVPWNAAPSAIEEIPQNSNGVAPQNPFDAIFGGRSAAVDKATALGYSQFIRRVFVESPADVALFIDRGLSPLETSATYGQHIFLPFFGGPDDRLALAFVVQLCAHPAVSATVMRMKKTDGLEETETRATDVKTQQVTATLAANNMTVHSVGATSQFDTDLLTLVLQMGPDTIYPQNTTQTRLQSETADNLFWTQMVSSSDAQSPAIQGALSRITFVEDESPTPLAGILKQCSNEHDSAVASSKALLVVVGRGRRLAAESHTDELREIIAASNASGTIGGEVRRTVGDVATAFVATGAKASLFVLQASDNVGDD
;
A
#
# COMPACT_ATOMS: atom_id res chain seq x y z
N MET A 1 -74.76 -0.95 25.40
CA MET A 1 -74.42 0.19 24.53
C MET A 1 -74.51 1.48 25.32
N PRO A 2 -73.70 2.50 25.01
CA PRO A 2 -73.88 3.84 25.59
C PRO A 2 -75.24 4.40 25.19
N LYS A 3 -75.81 5.27 26.03
CA LYS A 3 -77.13 5.87 25.76
C LYS A 3 -77.06 6.75 24.52
N ILE A 4 -78.07 6.65 23.64
CA ILE A 4 -78.17 7.49 22.45
C ILE A 4 -78.27 8.95 22.90
N ARG A 5 -77.33 9.78 22.44
CA ARG A 5 -77.31 11.22 22.71
C ARG A 5 -78.55 11.86 22.09
N THR A 6 -79.39 12.49 22.91
CA THR A 6 -80.53 13.29 22.47
C THR A 6 -80.30 14.73 22.91
N THR A 7 -81.07 15.69 22.42
CA THR A 7 -81.00 17.09 22.87
C THR A 7 -81.23 17.29 24.39
N ARG A 8 -81.60 16.23 25.12
CA ARG A 8 -81.77 16.19 26.58
C ARG A 8 -80.58 15.59 27.36
N THR A 9 -79.51 15.10 26.73
CA THR A 9 -78.34 14.54 27.45
C THR A 9 -77.37 15.62 27.93
N LYS A 10 -76.83 15.47 29.15
CA LYS A 10 -75.83 16.40 29.73
C LYS A 10 -74.59 16.51 28.82
N LYS A 11 -74.07 17.72 28.64
CA LYS A 11 -72.83 17.98 27.87
C LYS A 11 -71.64 17.21 28.49
N PRO A 12 -70.72 16.68 27.66
CA PRO A 12 -69.54 15.98 28.16
C PRO A 12 -68.59 16.95 28.89
N PRO A 13 -67.83 16.48 29.89
CA PRO A 13 -66.76 17.25 30.54
C PRO A 13 -65.62 17.61 29.58
N GLU A 14 -64.77 18.57 29.97
CA GLU A 14 -63.58 18.98 29.21
C GLU A 14 -62.65 17.79 28.91
N GLY A 15 -62.08 17.75 27.70
CA GLY A 15 -61.20 16.68 27.22
C GLY A 15 -61.89 15.50 26.52
N PHE A 16 -63.23 15.50 26.41
CA PHE A 16 -63.94 14.45 25.66
C PHE A 16 -63.68 14.52 24.14
N GLU A 17 -63.49 15.72 23.58
CA GLU A 17 -63.29 15.96 22.15
C GLU A 17 -62.05 15.22 21.60
N GLU A 18 -61.01 15.06 22.42
CA GLU A 18 -59.76 14.38 22.04
C GLU A 18 -59.92 12.86 21.90
N ILE A 19 -60.90 12.27 22.57
CA ILE A 19 -61.15 10.82 22.60
C ILE A 19 -62.42 10.42 21.84
N GLU A 20 -63.27 11.38 21.48
CA GLU A 20 -64.58 11.16 20.84
C GLU A 20 -64.46 10.36 19.55
N SER A 21 -63.54 10.77 18.65
CA SER A 21 -63.31 10.10 17.36
C SER A 21 -62.97 8.61 17.51
N ILE A 22 -62.12 8.27 18.48
CA ILE A 22 -61.70 6.90 18.76
C ILE A 22 -62.84 6.09 19.39
N LEU A 23 -63.65 6.69 20.26
CA LEU A 23 -64.82 6.04 20.87
C LEU A 23 -65.92 5.77 19.84
N ASP A 24 -66.12 6.68 18.89
CA ASP A 24 -67.06 6.53 17.78
C ASP A 24 -66.61 5.45 16.79
N ASP A 25 -65.31 5.33 16.53
CA ASP A 25 -64.74 4.22 15.76
C ASP A 25 -65.04 2.86 16.40
N TYR A 26 -64.90 2.74 17.74
CA TYR A 26 -65.29 1.52 18.44
C TYR A 26 -66.80 1.27 18.38
N ALA A 27 -67.62 2.31 18.44
CA ALA A 27 -69.07 2.18 18.31
C ALA A 27 -69.50 1.77 16.90
N LYS A 28 -68.83 2.28 15.86
CA LYS A 28 -69.01 1.85 14.47
C LYS A 28 -68.63 0.39 14.30
N LYS A 29 -67.43 -0.02 14.75
CA LYS A 29 -66.97 -1.42 14.72
C LYS A 29 -67.91 -2.37 15.45
N MET A 30 -68.52 -1.95 16.56
CA MET A 30 -69.55 -2.77 17.24
C MET A 30 -70.82 -2.92 16.42
N ARG A 31 -71.31 -1.84 15.79
CA ARG A 31 -72.48 -1.91 14.90
C ARG A 31 -72.21 -2.78 13.68
N ASP A 32 -71.02 -2.68 13.09
CA ASP A 32 -70.61 -3.51 11.96
C ASP A 32 -70.58 -4.98 12.37
N ALA A 33 -70.02 -5.29 13.55
CA ALA A 33 -69.99 -6.64 14.11
C ALA A 33 -71.39 -7.21 14.46
N GLU A 34 -72.34 -6.35 14.84
CA GLU A 34 -73.75 -6.74 15.07
C GLU A 34 -74.51 -7.00 13.78
N ASN A 35 -74.11 -6.36 12.68
CA ASN A 35 -74.74 -6.50 11.36
C ASN A 35 -74.14 -7.65 10.52
N GLU A 36 -73.05 -8.28 10.96
CA GLU A 36 -72.45 -9.43 10.28
C GLU A 36 -73.41 -10.64 10.27
N SER A 37 -73.48 -11.37 9.15
CA SER A 37 -74.31 -12.57 9.06
C SER A 37 -73.84 -13.66 10.04
N HIS A 38 -74.79 -14.30 10.71
CA HIS A 38 -74.56 -15.30 11.75
C HIS A 38 -74.97 -16.72 11.35
N GLU A 39 -75.18 -16.99 10.06
CA GLU A 39 -75.54 -18.33 9.58
C GLU A 39 -74.44 -19.34 9.93
N GLY A 40 -74.83 -20.45 10.56
CA GLY A 40 -73.92 -21.54 10.94
C GLY A 40 -73.07 -21.31 12.21
N LYS A 41 -73.09 -20.12 12.84
CA LYS A 41 -72.32 -19.83 14.06
C LYS A 41 -73.12 -20.15 15.33
N ARG A 42 -72.46 -20.63 16.39
CA ARG A 42 -73.10 -20.77 17.71
C ARG A 42 -73.44 -19.39 18.30
N LYS A 43 -74.47 -19.30 19.15
CA LYS A 43 -74.86 -18.05 19.83
C LYS A 43 -73.73 -17.37 20.60
N SER A 44 -72.76 -18.13 21.11
CA SER A 44 -71.56 -17.58 21.75
C SER A 44 -70.57 -17.00 20.75
N GLU A 45 -70.44 -17.62 19.57
CA GLU A 45 -69.48 -17.27 18.52
C GLU A 45 -69.88 -16.01 17.77
N SER A 46 -71.18 -15.79 17.58
CA SER A 46 -71.71 -14.53 17.04
C SER A 46 -71.47 -13.34 17.98
N LEU A 47 -71.39 -13.58 19.29
CA LEU A 47 -71.18 -12.52 20.30
C LEU A 47 -69.70 -12.19 20.55
N TRP A 48 -68.75 -13.01 20.11
CA TRP A 48 -67.32 -12.82 20.39
C TRP A 48 -66.75 -11.50 19.84
N PRO A 49 -67.01 -11.11 18.58
CA PRO A 49 -66.47 -9.86 18.05
C PRO A 49 -66.97 -8.64 18.84
N ILE A 50 -68.27 -8.63 19.18
CA ILE A 50 -68.92 -7.58 19.96
C ILE A 50 -68.29 -7.47 21.36
N MET A 51 -68.11 -8.59 22.05
CA MET A 51 -67.48 -8.64 23.38
C MET A 51 -66.01 -8.21 23.33
N ARG A 52 -65.27 -8.58 22.29
CA ARG A 52 -63.86 -8.20 22.10
C ARG A 52 -63.71 -6.69 21.88
N ILE A 53 -64.58 -6.08 21.09
CA ILE A 53 -64.54 -4.63 20.83
C ILE A 53 -64.93 -3.86 22.10
N SER A 54 -65.99 -4.28 22.81
CA SER A 54 -66.41 -3.71 24.09
C SER A 54 -65.30 -3.75 25.15
N HIS A 55 -64.58 -4.87 25.23
CA HIS A 55 -63.43 -5.05 26.11
C HIS A 55 -62.26 -4.14 25.73
N THR A 56 -61.93 -4.05 24.44
CA THR A 56 -60.84 -3.22 23.93
C THR A 56 -61.11 -1.73 24.21
N ARG A 57 -62.36 -1.29 24.01
CA ARG A 57 -62.82 0.06 24.36
C ARG A 57 -62.70 0.34 25.87
N SER A 58 -63.09 -0.61 26.71
CA SER A 58 -62.95 -0.49 28.16
C SER A 58 -61.47 -0.44 28.61
N ARG A 59 -60.59 -1.20 27.95
CA ARG A 59 -59.15 -1.22 28.21
C ARG A 59 -58.48 0.08 27.81
N TYR A 60 -58.86 0.66 26.69
CA TYR A 60 -58.38 1.96 26.24
C TYR A 60 -58.65 3.05 27.30
N ILE A 61 -59.89 3.13 27.81
CA ILE A 61 -60.28 4.08 28.86
C ILE A 61 -59.51 3.82 30.17
N TYR A 62 -59.29 2.55 30.54
CA TYR A 62 -58.48 2.19 31.71
C TYR A 62 -57.03 2.66 31.60
N GLU A 63 -56.39 2.48 30.44
CA GLU A 63 -54.99 2.88 30.25
C GLU A 63 -54.82 4.39 30.18
N LEU A 64 -55.77 5.12 29.58
CA LEU A 64 -55.77 6.58 29.58
C LEU A 64 -55.80 7.15 30.99
N TYR A 65 -56.62 6.59 31.90
CA TYR A 65 -56.74 7.11 33.25
C TYR A 65 -55.66 6.58 34.21
N TYR A 66 -55.42 5.27 34.27
CA TYR A 66 -54.53 4.67 35.30
C TYR A 66 -53.06 4.53 34.89
N LYS A 67 -52.73 4.57 33.59
CA LYS A 67 -51.33 4.39 33.13
C LYS A 67 -50.74 5.64 32.51
N ARG A 68 -51.53 6.38 31.73
CA ARG A 68 -51.08 7.56 30.99
C ARG A 68 -51.49 8.88 31.63
N GLU A 69 -52.41 8.86 32.59
CA GLU A 69 -52.96 10.04 33.27
C GLU A 69 -53.46 11.14 32.30
N ALA A 70 -53.92 10.73 31.11
CA ALA A 70 -54.25 11.62 30.00
C ALA A 70 -55.70 12.15 30.04
N ILE A 71 -56.56 11.61 30.90
CA ILE A 71 -57.95 12.06 31.06
C ILE A 71 -58.24 12.42 32.51
N SER A 72 -59.06 13.45 32.73
CA SER A 72 -59.45 13.89 34.07
C SER A 72 -60.33 12.86 34.79
N LYS A 73 -60.31 12.89 36.13
CA LYS A 73 -61.17 12.02 36.95
C LYS A 73 -62.66 12.24 36.67
N GLU A 74 -63.06 13.48 36.44
CA GLU A 74 -64.45 13.84 36.09
C GLU A 74 -64.88 13.22 34.76
N LEU A 75 -64.02 13.27 33.74
CA LEU A 75 -64.26 12.65 32.44
C LEU A 75 -64.31 11.12 32.54
N TYR A 76 -63.40 10.52 33.31
CA TYR A 76 -63.38 9.07 33.55
C TYR A 76 -64.66 8.57 34.24
N GLU A 77 -65.12 9.25 35.30
CA GLU A 77 -66.36 8.90 35.99
C GLU A 77 -67.60 9.10 35.11
N TRP A 78 -67.60 10.14 34.27
CA TRP A 78 -68.64 10.39 33.29
C TRP A 78 -68.71 9.26 32.22
N LEU A 79 -67.56 8.82 31.70
CA LEU A 79 -67.47 7.72 30.72
C LEU A 79 -67.99 6.39 31.28
N LEU A 80 -67.74 6.12 32.56
CA LEU A 80 -68.30 4.94 33.25
C LEU A 80 -69.82 5.04 33.39
N LYS A 81 -70.33 6.22 33.76
CA LYS A 81 -71.76 6.46 33.96
C LYS A 81 -72.57 6.37 32.66
N GLU A 82 -71.99 6.81 31.54
CA GLU A 82 -72.61 6.72 30.21
C GLU A 82 -72.40 5.36 29.53
N GLY A 83 -71.67 4.42 30.16
CA GLY A 83 -71.52 3.05 29.66
C GLY A 83 -70.53 2.90 28.50
N TYR A 84 -69.54 3.80 28.39
CA TYR A 84 -68.43 3.67 27.45
C TYR A 84 -67.41 2.60 27.89
N ALA A 85 -67.27 2.36 29.19
CA ALA A 85 -66.43 1.29 29.76
C ALA A 85 -67.16 0.48 30.83
N ASP A 86 -66.76 -0.79 30.99
CA ASP A 86 -67.28 -1.67 32.04
C ASP A 86 -66.54 -1.43 33.38
N ALA A 87 -67.24 -0.83 34.34
CA ALA A 87 -66.72 -0.55 35.68
C ALA A 87 -66.30 -1.82 36.44
N ASN A 88 -67.06 -2.92 36.29
CA ASN A 88 -66.79 -4.17 37.01
C ASN A 88 -65.50 -4.81 36.50
N LEU A 89 -65.27 -4.75 35.20
CA LEU A 89 -64.08 -5.30 34.58
C LEU A 89 -62.83 -4.48 34.94
N ILE A 90 -62.94 -3.15 34.91
CA ILE A 90 -61.86 -2.26 35.32
C ILE A 90 -61.50 -2.45 36.80
N ALA A 91 -62.49 -2.62 37.68
CA ALA A 91 -62.25 -2.90 39.09
C ALA A 91 -61.44 -4.19 39.32
N LYS A 92 -61.55 -5.18 38.42
CA LYS A 92 -60.73 -6.40 38.48
C LYS A 92 -59.31 -6.18 37.97
N TRP A 93 -59.09 -5.39 36.92
CA TRP A 93 -57.72 -5.11 36.42
C TRP A 93 -56.81 -4.41 37.44
N LYS A 94 -57.39 -3.76 38.44
CA LYS A 94 -56.65 -3.17 39.57
C LYS A 94 -56.04 -4.21 40.51
N LYS A 95 -56.52 -5.46 40.50
CA LYS A 95 -56.03 -6.52 41.38
C LYS A 95 -54.88 -7.27 40.72
N THR A 96 -53.84 -7.57 41.50
CA THR A 96 -52.68 -8.34 41.05
C THR A 96 -53.11 -9.73 40.55
N GLY A 97 -52.64 -10.09 39.35
CA GLY A 97 -52.97 -11.36 38.69
C GLY A 97 -54.28 -11.37 37.88
N TYR A 98 -55.01 -10.26 37.83
CA TYR A 98 -56.20 -10.08 36.99
C TYR A 98 -55.98 -9.06 35.87
N GLU A 99 -54.75 -8.58 35.63
CA GLU A 99 -54.48 -7.47 34.70
C GLU A 99 -54.80 -7.82 33.23
N LYS A 100 -54.90 -9.11 32.92
CA LYS A 100 -55.17 -9.68 31.59
C LYS A 100 -56.58 -10.30 31.47
N LEU A 101 -57.46 -10.05 32.44
CA LEU A 101 -58.81 -10.60 32.44
C LEU A 101 -59.63 -10.04 31.28
N CYS A 102 -60.06 -10.90 30.34
CA CYS A 102 -60.83 -10.45 29.18
C CYS A 102 -62.33 -10.22 29.46
N CYS A 103 -62.88 -10.85 30.51
CA CYS A 103 -64.29 -10.72 30.88
C CYS A 103 -64.53 -11.08 32.35
N VAL A 104 -65.55 -10.51 33.01
CA VAL A 104 -65.88 -10.86 34.41
C VAL A 104 -66.46 -12.29 34.51
N ARG A 105 -67.04 -12.83 33.43
CA ARG A 105 -67.52 -14.22 33.39
C ARG A 105 -66.38 -15.25 33.40
N CYS A 106 -65.18 -14.83 32.99
CA CYS A 106 -64.01 -15.67 32.87
C CYS A 106 -63.43 -16.12 34.23
N ILE A 107 -63.96 -15.56 35.32
CA ILE A 107 -63.63 -15.91 36.71
C ILE A 107 -64.79 -16.62 37.43
N GLN A 108 -65.93 -16.83 36.76
CA GLN A 108 -67.08 -17.55 37.33
C GLN A 108 -66.90 -19.06 37.12
N THR A 109 -67.02 -19.84 38.19
CA THR A 109 -66.78 -21.30 38.20
C THR A 109 -67.79 -22.08 37.34
N ARG A 110 -68.97 -21.52 37.08
CA ARG A 110 -70.05 -22.13 36.29
C ARG A 110 -69.81 -22.12 34.77
N ASP A 111 -68.95 -21.21 34.28
CA ASP A 111 -68.79 -20.91 32.84
C ASP A 111 -67.46 -21.48 32.26
N MET A 112 -66.92 -22.55 32.87
CA MET A 112 -65.59 -23.11 32.55
C MET A 112 -65.65 -24.36 31.67
N ASN A 113 -64.85 -24.40 30.60
CA ASN A 113 -64.73 -25.55 29.68
C ASN A 113 -63.68 -26.59 30.08
N TYR A 114 -62.84 -26.29 31.07
CA TYR A 114 -61.76 -27.16 31.53
C TYR A 114 -61.92 -27.41 33.03
N GLN A 115 -62.00 -28.68 33.42
CA GLN A 115 -62.20 -29.07 34.82
C GLN A 115 -60.97 -28.66 35.66
N GLY A 116 -61.17 -27.74 36.61
CA GLY A 116 -60.20 -27.46 37.68
C GLY A 116 -59.36 -26.18 37.57
N SER A 117 -59.61 -25.26 36.63
CA SER A 117 -58.86 -23.98 36.58
C SER A 117 -59.66 -22.79 36.04
N THR A 118 -59.29 -21.56 36.45
CA THR A 118 -59.74 -20.29 35.85
C THR A 118 -59.59 -20.28 34.32
N CYS A 119 -60.40 -19.51 33.58
CA CYS A 119 -60.35 -19.42 32.11
C CYS A 119 -58.92 -19.37 31.53
N ILE A 120 -58.76 -19.88 30.30
CA ILE A 120 -57.50 -20.07 29.54
C ILE A 120 -56.47 -18.93 29.66
N CYS A 121 -56.93 -17.69 29.90
CA CYS A 121 -56.11 -16.52 30.26
C CYS A 121 -55.16 -16.73 31.46
N ARG A 122 -55.35 -17.80 32.25
CA ARG A 122 -54.58 -18.12 33.46
C ARG A 122 -54.12 -19.59 33.54
N VAL A 123 -54.28 -20.39 32.49
CA VAL A 123 -53.74 -21.76 32.45
C VAL A 123 -52.27 -21.69 31.98
N PRO A 124 -51.29 -22.14 32.76
CA PRO A 124 -49.90 -22.26 32.31
C PRO A 124 -49.87 -23.20 31.09
N LYS A 125 -49.24 -22.78 29.99
CA LYS A 125 -49.12 -23.60 28.76
C LYS A 125 -48.57 -25.02 29.05
N ALA A 126 -47.79 -25.18 30.11
CA ALA A 126 -47.25 -26.47 30.56
C ALA A 126 -48.31 -27.51 30.98
N GLN A 127 -49.55 -27.09 31.28
CA GLN A 127 -50.63 -27.99 31.69
C GLN A 127 -51.58 -28.37 30.54
N VAL A 128 -51.34 -27.85 29.33
CA VAL A 128 -52.15 -28.12 28.14
C VAL A 128 -51.50 -29.26 27.36
N LYS A 129 -52.22 -30.38 27.16
CA LYS A 129 -51.76 -31.49 26.32
C LYS A 129 -51.57 -31.03 24.87
N GLU A 130 -50.42 -31.34 24.28
CA GLU A 130 -50.13 -31.05 22.86
C GLU A 130 -51.25 -31.58 21.96
N GLY A 131 -51.77 -30.71 21.08
CA GLY A 131 -52.86 -31.02 20.16
C GLY A 131 -54.28 -30.66 20.62
N THR A 132 -54.49 -30.22 21.87
CA THR A 132 -55.84 -29.86 22.36
C THR A 132 -56.16 -28.38 22.13
N VAL A 133 -57.05 -28.07 21.18
CA VAL A 133 -57.55 -26.70 20.95
C VAL A 133 -58.68 -26.40 21.93
N VAL A 134 -58.37 -25.69 23.03
CA VAL A 134 -59.37 -25.25 24.01
C VAL A 134 -59.48 -23.72 23.97
N GLN A 135 -60.59 -23.20 23.46
CA GLN A 135 -60.87 -21.76 23.38
C GLN A 135 -61.81 -21.31 24.50
N CYS A 136 -61.70 -20.04 24.92
CA CYS A 136 -62.65 -19.44 25.86
C CYS A 136 -64.02 -19.24 25.20
N VAL A 137 -65.08 -19.85 25.74
CA VAL A 137 -66.47 -19.76 25.22
C VAL A 137 -67.01 -18.33 25.18
N HIS A 138 -66.44 -17.41 25.95
CA HIS A 138 -66.95 -16.04 26.09
C HIS A 138 -66.18 -14.98 25.31
N CYS A 139 -64.93 -15.24 24.91
CA CYS A 139 -64.09 -14.25 24.26
C CYS A 139 -63.30 -14.81 23.06
N ALA A 140 -63.40 -16.12 22.79
CA ALA A 140 -62.53 -16.84 21.86
C ALA A 140 -61.04 -16.55 22.04
N SER A 141 -60.62 -16.21 23.25
CA SER A 141 -59.24 -15.86 23.58
C SER A 141 -58.32 -17.10 23.66
N GLY A 142 -58.54 -18.10 22.81
CA GLY A 142 -57.52 -19.09 22.46
C GLY A 142 -56.55 -18.50 21.43
N SER A 143 -55.75 -17.52 21.87
CA SER A 143 -54.71 -16.75 21.14
C SER A 143 -55.21 -15.76 20.06
N PRO A 144 -54.65 -14.53 20.01
CA PRO A 144 -53.36 -14.30 19.34
C PRO A 144 -52.45 -13.28 20.07
N THR A 145 -51.14 -13.36 19.79
CA THR A 145 -50.16 -12.26 19.91
C THR A 145 -50.19 -11.40 21.19
N TYR A 146 -49.43 -11.83 22.20
CA TYR A 146 -48.67 -10.86 23.00
C TYR A 146 -47.65 -10.24 22.05
N SER A 147 -47.91 -9.03 21.55
CA SER A 147 -46.80 -8.13 21.29
C SER A 147 -46.18 -7.84 22.66
N PRO A 148 -44.91 -8.22 22.92
CA PRO A 148 -44.22 -7.73 24.09
C PRO A 148 -44.30 -6.20 24.13
N PRO A 149 -44.15 -5.56 25.31
CA PRO A 149 -43.88 -4.12 25.34
C PRO A 149 -42.80 -3.90 24.29
N ARG A 150 -43.02 -2.95 23.36
CA ARG A 150 -42.09 -2.61 22.28
C ARG A 150 -40.69 -2.80 22.84
N LYS A 151 -40.03 -3.89 22.43
CA LYS A 151 -38.66 -4.12 22.85
C LYS A 151 -37.94 -2.86 22.43
N THR A 152 -37.18 -2.26 23.32
CA THR A 152 -36.32 -1.17 22.91
C THR A 152 -35.53 -1.68 21.70
N PRO A 153 -35.37 -0.90 20.61
CA PRO A 153 -34.64 -1.32 19.41
C PRO A 153 -33.17 -1.71 19.65
N TRP A 154 -32.72 -1.67 20.91
CA TRP A 154 -31.37 -1.89 21.40
C TRP A 154 -31.21 -3.17 22.21
N GLY A 155 -32.14 -4.14 22.13
CA GLY A 155 -31.97 -5.47 22.73
C GLY A 155 -30.73 -6.18 22.18
N GLY A 156 -29.87 -6.69 23.06
CA GLY A 156 -28.60 -7.34 22.69
C GLY A 156 -28.71 -8.87 22.72
N ILE A 157 -27.61 -9.56 22.40
CA ILE A 157 -27.54 -11.04 22.47
C ILE A 157 -27.85 -11.57 23.88
N LEU A 158 -27.51 -10.79 24.92
CA LEU A 158 -27.79 -11.06 26.32
C LEU A 158 -29.29 -10.95 26.68
N SER A 159 -30.09 -10.32 25.81
CA SER A 159 -31.55 -10.23 25.92
C SER A 159 -32.27 -11.39 25.19
N GLY A 160 -31.51 -12.37 24.70
CA GLY A 160 -32.03 -13.54 23.97
C GLY A 160 -32.42 -13.26 22.52
N GLU A 161 -31.95 -12.14 21.94
CA GLU A 161 -32.17 -11.83 20.52
C GLU A 161 -31.05 -12.39 19.65
N ASN A 162 -31.42 -13.01 18.53
CA ASN A 162 -30.45 -13.54 17.59
C ASN A 162 -29.83 -12.38 16.78
N PRO A 163 -28.51 -12.13 16.86
CA PRO A 163 -27.86 -11.01 16.18
C PRO A 163 -27.90 -11.09 14.65
N SER A 164 -28.14 -12.28 14.09
CA SER A 164 -28.28 -12.50 12.64
C SER A 164 -29.71 -12.33 12.13
N HIS A 165 -30.68 -12.03 13.00
CA HIS A 165 -32.04 -11.74 12.55
C HIS A 165 -32.08 -10.35 11.90
N PHE A 166 -32.58 -10.29 10.67
CA PHE A 166 -32.71 -9.02 9.97
C PHE A 166 -33.84 -8.18 10.59
N ASP A 167 -33.52 -6.95 10.98
CA ASP A 167 -34.49 -5.96 11.44
C ASP A 167 -34.36 -4.70 10.57
N THR A 168 -35.44 -4.32 9.90
CA THR A 168 -35.48 -3.15 9.02
C THR A 168 -35.25 -1.84 9.77
N ALA A 169 -35.53 -1.80 11.08
CA ALA A 169 -35.25 -0.63 11.91
C ALA A 169 -33.76 -0.49 12.24
N ASN A 170 -33.00 -1.58 12.28
CA ASN A 170 -31.58 -1.61 12.67
C ASN A 170 -30.74 -2.50 11.74
N PRO A 171 -30.61 -2.17 10.44
CA PRO A 171 -29.92 -3.01 9.45
C PRO A 171 -28.41 -3.10 9.70
N ILE A 172 -27.85 -2.24 10.56
CA ILE A 172 -26.42 -2.17 10.83
C ILE A 172 -25.84 -3.48 11.37
N ARG A 173 -26.60 -4.26 12.16
CA ARG A 173 -26.10 -5.50 12.78
C ARG A 173 -25.74 -6.55 11.73
N ILE A 174 -26.67 -6.84 10.81
CA ILE A 174 -26.40 -7.81 9.74
C ILE A 174 -25.33 -7.27 8.79
N TRP A 175 -25.34 -5.97 8.51
CA TRP A 175 -24.38 -5.36 7.59
C TRP A 175 -22.95 -5.47 8.11
N VAL A 176 -22.72 -5.26 9.41
CA VAL A 176 -21.40 -5.46 10.03
C VAL A 176 -20.97 -6.94 9.99
N ILE A 177 -21.90 -7.88 10.22
CA ILE A 177 -21.60 -9.31 10.11
C ILE A 177 -21.19 -9.67 8.67
N GLN A 178 -21.94 -9.17 7.68
CA GLN A 178 -21.62 -9.34 6.26
C GLN A 178 -20.25 -8.73 5.93
N LEU A 179 -19.97 -7.51 6.39
CA LEU A 179 -18.70 -6.82 6.18
C LEU A 179 -17.53 -7.64 6.72
N ILE A 180 -17.59 -8.09 7.97
CA ILE A 180 -16.52 -8.89 8.59
C ILE A 180 -16.30 -10.17 7.80
N LEU A 181 -17.36 -10.88 7.45
CA LEU A 181 -17.29 -12.13 6.71
C LEU A 181 -16.68 -11.92 5.31
N ILE A 182 -17.09 -10.87 4.60
CA ILE A 182 -16.56 -10.51 3.28
C ILE A 182 -15.07 -10.18 3.36
N VAL A 183 -14.68 -9.29 4.27
CA VAL A 183 -13.29 -8.86 4.41
C VAL A 183 -12.41 -10.04 4.86
N CYS A 184 -12.81 -10.81 5.86
CA CYS A 184 -12.03 -11.98 6.30
C CYS A 184 -11.85 -13.02 5.18
N MET A 185 -12.91 -13.32 4.41
CA MET A 185 -12.84 -14.29 3.31
C MET A 185 -11.92 -13.81 2.18
N THR A 186 -12.11 -12.58 1.74
CA THR A 186 -11.33 -12.00 0.62
C THR A 186 -9.86 -11.79 1.00
N GLN A 187 -9.57 -11.35 2.23
CA GLN A 187 -8.19 -11.20 2.72
C GLN A 187 -7.50 -12.56 2.92
N GLY A 188 -8.20 -13.54 3.50
CA GLY A 188 -7.68 -14.89 3.66
C GLY A 188 -7.32 -15.52 2.32
N LEU A 189 -8.17 -15.34 1.30
CA LEU A 189 -7.90 -15.81 -0.05
C LEU A 189 -6.77 -15.01 -0.72
N ALA A 190 -6.68 -13.70 -0.49
CA ALA A 190 -5.60 -12.87 -1.01
C ALA A 190 -4.23 -13.33 -0.50
N LEU A 191 -4.10 -13.72 0.77
CA LEU A 191 -2.84 -14.25 1.32
C LEU A 191 -2.39 -15.54 0.63
N VAL A 192 -3.34 -16.42 0.28
CA VAL A 192 -3.06 -17.67 -0.44
C VAL A 192 -2.69 -17.39 -1.90
N LEU A 193 -3.43 -16.51 -2.56
CA LEU A 193 -3.21 -16.15 -3.97
C LEU A 193 -1.96 -15.27 -4.17
N ALA A 194 -1.55 -14.50 -3.18
CA ALA A 194 -0.32 -13.73 -3.19
C ALA A 194 0.91 -14.65 -3.37
N LYS A 195 0.89 -15.87 -2.78
CA LYS A 195 1.94 -16.88 -3.01
C LYS A 195 2.04 -17.33 -4.47
N LEU A 196 0.96 -17.17 -5.24
CA LEU A 196 0.89 -17.49 -6.67
C LEU A 196 1.14 -16.27 -7.58
N LYS A 197 1.55 -15.12 -7.02
CA LYS A 197 1.73 -13.84 -7.75
C LYS A 197 0.47 -13.42 -8.52
N GLN A 198 -0.68 -13.56 -7.85
CA GLN A 198 -1.98 -13.17 -8.39
C GLN A 198 -2.45 -11.87 -7.74
N PRO A 199 -2.92 -10.88 -8.53
CA PRO A 199 -3.42 -9.63 -7.99
C PRO A 199 -4.57 -9.83 -7.00
N ARG A 200 -4.56 -9.05 -5.92
CA ARG A 200 -5.56 -9.09 -4.84
C ARG A 200 -7.02 -9.03 -5.32
N VAL A 201 -7.27 -8.32 -6.42
CA VAL A 201 -8.59 -8.21 -7.08
C VAL A 201 -9.20 -9.59 -7.37
N ILE A 202 -8.38 -10.54 -7.81
CA ILE A 202 -8.86 -11.88 -8.17
C ILE A 202 -9.39 -12.60 -6.93
N ALA A 203 -8.73 -12.44 -5.79
CA ALA A 203 -9.22 -12.97 -4.51
C ALA A 203 -10.54 -12.32 -4.07
N GLU A 204 -10.75 -11.03 -4.35
CA GLU A 204 -12.01 -10.34 -4.03
C GLU A 204 -13.18 -10.89 -4.86
N VAL A 205 -12.98 -11.11 -6.16
CA VAL A 205 -14.00 -11.67 -7.06
C VAL A 205 -14.27 -13.14 -6.74
N ILE A 206 -13.24 -13.97 -6.61
CA ILE A 206 -13.39 -15.39 -6.26
C ILE A 206 -14.01 -15.53 -4.87
N GLY A 207 -13.61 -14.71 -3.91
CA GLY A 207 -14.22 -14.66 -2.58
C GLY A 207 -15.71 -14.38 -2.66
N GLY A 208 -16.13 -13.43 -3.50
CA GLY A 208 -17.53 -13.17 -3.81
C GLY A 208 -18.27 -14.35 -4.41
N ILE A 209 -17.69 -15.01 -5.42
CA ILE A 209 -18.28 -16.20 -6.07
C ILE A 209 -18.44 -17.35 -5.07
N LEU A 210 -17.45 -17.55 -4.18
CA LEU A 210 -17.49 -18.57 -3.13
C LEU A 210 -18.60 -18.28 -2.11
N LEU A 211 -18.72 -17.02 -1.65
CA LEU A 211 -19.79 -16.60 -0.75
C LEU A 211 -21.18 -16.60 -1.42
N GLY A 212 -21.19 -16.57 -2.75
CA GLY A 212 -22.35 -16.67 -3.62
C GLY A 212 -23.10 -18.01 -3.60
N PRO A 213 -24.17 -18.11 -4.43
CA PRO A 213 -24.94 -19.34 -4.61
C PRO A 213 -24.10 -20.51 -5.15
N THR A 214 -22.94 -20.21 -5.76
CA THR A 214 -22.04 -21.19 -6.35
C THR A 214 -21.40 -22.14 -5.33
N ALA A 215 -21.03 -21.69 -4.12
CA ALA A 215 -20.42 -22.57 -3.11
C ALA A 215 -21.13 -22.51 -1.75
N PHE A 216 -20.87 -21.48 -0.93
CA PHE A 216 -21.44 -21.40 0.43
C PHE A 216 -22.96 -21.21 0.43
N GLY A 217 -23.52 -20.62 -0.63
CA GLY A 217 -24.98 -20.52 -0.79
C GLY A 217 -25.70 -21.86 -0.96
N ARG A 218 -24.98 -22.96 -1.26
CA ARG A 218 -25.56 -24.33 -1.28
C ARG A 218 -25.75 -24.93 0.11
N ILE A 219 -25.12 -24.36 1.13
CA ILE A 219 -25.29 -24.81 2.52
C ILE A 219 -26.69 -24.40 2.99
N PRO A 220 -27.51 -25.32 3.54
CA PRO A 220 -28.86 -25.00 3.99
C PRO A 220 -28.82 -23.89 5.05
N ASN A 221 -29.71 -22.91 4.91
CA ASN A 221 -29.86 -21.72 5.76
C ASN A 221 -28.75 -20.67 5.70
N PHE A 222 -27.56 -20.94 5.14
CA PHE A 222 -26.46 -19.95 5.11
C PHE A 222 -26.87 -18.65 4.40
N SER A 223 -27.34 -18.75 3.15
CA SER A 223 -27.75 -17.58 2.37
C SER A 223 -28.91 -16.83 3.02
N LYS A 224 -29.90 -17.54 3.59
CA LYS A 224 -31.06 -16.91 4.26
C LYS A 224 -30.69 -16.20 5.56
N THR A 225 -29.68 -16.69 6.28
CA THR A 225 -29.25 -16.14 7.58
C THR A 225 -28.23 -15.01 7.42
N VAL A 226 -27.27 -15.14 6.49
CA VAL A 226 -26.18 -14.16 6.33
C VAL A 226 -26.49 -13.12 5.26
N PHE A 227 -27.12 -13.51 4.15
CA PHE A 227 -27.44 -12.64 3.01
C PHE A 227 -28.94 -12.65 2.69
N PRO A 228 -29.82 -12.25 3.63
CA PRO A 228 -31.25 -12.16 3.35
C PRO A 228 -31.50 -11.14 2.21
N PRO A 229 -32.47 -11.40 1.31
CA PRO A 229 -32.71 -10.54 0.15
C PRO A 229 -33.03 -9.10 0.52
N GLU A 230 -33.65 -8.88 1.69
CA GLU A 230 -33.96 -7.55 2.23
C GLU A 230 -32.71 -6.75 2.64
N SER A 231 -31.57 -7.41 2.89
CA SER A 231 -30.31 -6.74 3.23
C SER A 231 -29.48 -6.32 2.02
N LEU A 232 -29.68 -6.94 0.86
CA LEU A 232 -28.89 -6.71 -0.36
C LEU A 232 -28.94 -5.25 -0.87
N PRO A 233 -30.07 -4.52 -0.81
CA PRO A 233 -30.09 -3.11 -1.21
C PRO A 233 -29.15 -2.23 -0.38
N TYR A 234 -29.02 -2.48 0.93
CA TYR A 234 -28.09 -1.73 1.80
C TYR A 234 -26.63 -2.04 1.46
N LEU A 235 -26.32 -3.32 1.22
CA LEU A 235 -25.00 -3.74 0.75
C LEU A 235 -24.67 -3.09 -0.60
N SER A 236 -25.65 -3.06 -1.52
CA SER A 236 -25.53 -2.41 -2.82
C SER A 236 -25.30 -0.91 -2.71
N LEU A 237 -25.99 -0.22 -1.81
CA LEU A 237 -25.83 1.22 -1.61
C LEU A 237 -24.40 1.57 -1.19
N VAL A 238 -23.86 0.85 -0.18
CA VAL A 238 -22.49 1.07 0.29
C VAL A 238 -21.46 0.66 -0.77
N ALA A 239 -21.70 -0.44 -1.48
CA ALA A 239 -20.86 -0.89 -2.58
C ALA A 239 -20.81 0.13 -3.73
N THR A 240 -21.93 0.76 -4.09
CA THR A 240 -21.99 1.80 -5.13
C THR A 240 -21.28 3.08 -4.70
N ILE A 241 -21.38 3.50 -3.43
CA ILE A 241 -20.58 4.60 -2.89
C ILE A 241 -19.09 4.28 -3.02
N GLY A 242 -18.71 3.07 -2.62
CA GLY A 242 -17.36 2.55 -2.78
C GLY A 242 -16.86 2.57 -4.22
N LEU A 243 -17.72 2.17 -5.15
CA LEU A 243 -17.45 2.17 -6.58
C LEU A 243 -17.27 3.59 -7.14
N CYS A 244 -18.07 4.57 -6.70
CA CYS A 244 -17.87 5.97 -7.06
C CYS A 244 -16.49 6.47 -6.61
N LEU A 245 -16.11 6.22 -5.35
CA LEU A 245 -14.79 6.60 -4.84
C LEU A 245 -13.66 5.89 -5.60
N PHE A 246 -13.86 4.63 -5.96
CA PHE A 246 -12.90 3.90 -6.79
C PHE A 246 -12.76 4.48 -8.20
N MET A 247 -13.86 4.85 -8.85
CA MET A 247 -13.83 5.49 -10.16
C MET A 247 -13.18 6.87 -10.12
N PHE A 248 -13.35 7.59 -9.03
CA PHE A 248 -12.62 8.82 -8.75
C PHE A 248 -11.11 8.58 -8.63
N VAL A 249 -10.70 7.55 -7.87
CA VAL A 249 -9.29 7.14 -7.73
C VAL A 249 -8.68 6.81 -9.09
N ILE A 250 -9.36 5.99 -9.90
CA ILE A 250 -8.91 5.66 -11.27
C ILE A 250 -8.72 6.93 -12.09
N ALA A 251 -9.67 7.86 -12.08
CA ALA A 251 -9.57 9.09 -12.86
C ALA A 251 -8.36 9.96 -12.45
N MET A 252 -8.00 9.98 -11.16
CA MET A 252 -6.80 10.67 -10.71
C MET A 252 -5.51 10.00 -11.21
N GLU A 253 -5.50 8.67 -11.34
CA GLU A 253 -4.36 7.89 -11.86
C GLU A 253 -4.10 8.10 -13.36
N LEU A 254 -5.11 8.47 -14.15
CA LEU A 254 -5.01 8.53 -15.62
C LEU A 254 -4.08 9.62 -16.17
N ASP A 255 -2.76 9.43 -16.23
CA ASP A 255 -1.85 10.47 -16.72
C ASP A 255 -1.87 10.70 -18.25
N ILE A 256 -2.40 11.85 -18.68
CA ILE A 256 -2.48 12.25 -20.10
C ILE A 256 -1.08 12.57 -20.65
N ALA A 257 -0.14 13.00 -19.81
CA ALA A 257 1.22 13.33 -20.24
C ALA A 257 1.97 12.08 -20.75
N VAL A 258 1.77 10.94 -20.09
CA VAL A 258 2.33 9.64 -20.49
C VAL A 258 1.76 9.18 -21.84
N ILE A 259 0.48 9.43 -22.10
CA ILE A 259 -0.15 9.16 -23.41
C ILE A 259 0.54 9.97 -24.52
N LYS A 260 0.84 11.25 -24.25
CA LYS A 260 1.40 12.15 -25.26
C LYS A 260 2.85 11.80 -25.66
N ARG A 261 3.66 11.31 -24.72
CA ARG A 261 5.10 11.03 -24.94
C ARG A 261 5.36 9.88 -25.92
N ASN A 262 4.55 8.80 -25.85
CA ASN A 262 4.67 7.61 -26.71
C ASN A 262 3.44 7.44 -27.64
N ALA A 263 2.82 8.56 -28.04
CA ALA A 263 1.49 8.57 -28.64
C ALA A 263 1.34 7.71 -29.91
N LYS A 264 2.35 7.65 -30.79
CA LYS A 264 2.22 6.91 -32.07
C LYS A 264 2.04 5.40 -31.87
N ALA A 265 2.93 4.76 -31.11
CA ALA A 265 2.85 3.32 -30.87
C ALA A 265 1.69 2.97 -29.93
N SER A 266 1.51 3.76 -28.86
CA SER A 266 0.45 3.54 -27.87
C SER A 266 -0.96 3.67 -28.47
N THR A 267 -1.23 4.70 -29.29
CA THR A 267 -2.55 4.87 -29.91
C THR A 267 -2.85 3.82 -30.96
N ALA A 268 -1.86 3.39 -31.75
CA ALA A 268 -2.05 2.31 -32.72
C ALA A 268 -2.41 0.98 -32.02
N ILE A 269 -1.67 0.62 -30.96
CA ILE A 269 -1.94 -0.59 -30.16
C ILE A 269 -3.30 -0.49 -29.46
N SER A 270 -3.63 0.65 -28.88
CA SER A 270 -4.93 0.91 -28.25
C SER A 270 -6.09 0.76 -29.24
N ALA A 271 -6.00 1.37 -30.42
CA ALA A 271 -7.03 1.29 -31.45
C ALA A 271 -7.23 -0.15 -31.96
N ALA A 272 -6.14 -0.86 -32.27
CA ALA A 272 -6.21 -2.27 -32.67
C ALA A 272 -6.78 -3.15 -31.55
N GLY A 273 -6.39 -2.87 -30.31
CA GLY A 273 -6.86 -3.55 -29.11
C GLY A 273 -8.31 -3.27 -28.73
N MET A 274 -8.99 -2.30 -29.35
CA MET A 274 -10.42 -2.08 -29.19
C MET A 274 -11.23 -2.52 -30.41
N ILE A 275 -10.82 -2.12 -31.62
CA ILE A 275 -11.59 -2.39 -32.86
C ILE A 275 -11.70 -3.89 -33.14
N LEU A 276 -10.58 -4.62 -33.05
CA LEU A 276 -10.56 -6.04 -33.40
C LEU A 276 -11.39 -6.86 -32.39
N PRO A 277 -11.17 -6.78 -31.06
CA PRO A 277 -12.00 -7.50 -30.09
C PRO A 277 -13.47 -7.08 -30.10
N PHE A 278 -13.77 -5.81 -30.39
CA PHE A 278 -15.15 -5.35 -30.55
C PHE A 278 -15.84 -6.08 -31.71
N GLY A 279 -15.20 -6.13 -32.88
CA GLY A 279 -15.75 -6.80 -34.07
C GLY A 279 -15.99 -8.29 -33.85
N VAL A 280 -15.02 -9.00 -33.27
CA VAL A 280 -15.18 -10.43 -32.98
C VAL A 280 -16.15 -10.67 -31.81
N GLY A 281 -16.22 -9.75 -30.85
CA GLY A 281 -17.21 -9.78 -29.77
C GLY A 281 -18.64 -9.65 -30.29
N VAL A 282 -18.89 -8.75 -31.24
CA VAL A 282 -20.17 -8.63 -31.94
C VAL A 282 -20.51 -9.92 -32.70
N ALA A 283 -19.52 -10.55 -33.36
CA ALA A 283 -19.72 -11.82 -34.05
C ALA A 283 -20.13 -12.96 -33.10
N VAL A 284 -19.56 -13.02 -31.90
CA VAL A 284 -19.93 -14.00 -30.85
C VAL A 284 -21.26 -13.65 -30.16
N ALA A 285 -21.62 -12.37 -30.10
CA ALA A 285 -22.89 -11.94 -29.52
C ALA A 285 -24.11 -12.47 -30.29
N VAL A 286 -24.04 -12.56 -31.62
CA VAL A 286 -25.15 -13.04 -32.46
C VAL A 286 -25.66 -14.43 -32.03
N PRO A 287 -24.84 -15.49 -31.98
CA PRO A 287 -25.31 -16.81 -31.57
C PRO A 287 -25.70 -16.88 -30.08
N ILE A 288 -25.08 -16.08 -29.20
CA ILE A 288 -25.45 -16.02 -27.77
C ILE A 288 -26.85 -15.42 -27.61
N TYR A 289 -27.15 -14.35 -28.35
CA TYR A 289 -28.45 -13.70 -28.31
C TYR A 289 -29.57 -14.67 -28.70
N HIS A 290 -29.43 -15.35 -29.83
CA HIS A 290 -30.47 -16.27 -30.32
C HIS A 290 -30.69 -17.50 -29.43
N GLN A 291 -29.70 -17.88 -28.62
CA GLN A 291 -29.79 -19.08 -27.79
C GLN A 291 -30.21 -18.80 -26.34
N PHE A 292 -29.82 -17.66 -25.77
CA PHE A 292 -29.95 -17.38 -24.33
C PHE A 292 -30.75 -16.12 -23.99
N ILE A 293 -30.99 -15.22 -24.94
CA ILE A 293 -31.70 -13.95 -24.69
C ILE A 293 -33.08 -14.00 -25.32
N ASP A 294 -34.12 -13.79 -24.50
CA ASP A 294 -35.48 -13.63 -25.00
C ASP A 294 -35.61 -12.28 -25.74
N PRO A 295 -36.14 -12.25 -26.99
CA PRO A 295 -36.27 -11.02 -27.78
C PRO A 295 -37.13 -9.94 -27.12
N GLU A 296 -38.02 -10.34 -26.19
CA GLU A 296 -38.89 -9.42 -25.44
C GLU A 296 -38.16 -8.65 -24.34
N LYS A 297 -37.03 -9.17 -23.82
CA LYS A 297 -36.31 -8.56 -22.68
C LYS A 297 -35.23 -7.57 -23.11
N ALA A 298 -34.55 -7.85 -24.22
CA ALA A 298 -33.47 -7.00 -24.72
C ALA A 298 -33.49 -6.93 -26.25
N SER A 299 -33.45 -5.72 -26.77
CA SER A 299 -33.32 -5.51 -28.21
C SER A 299 -31.93 -5.95 -28.73
N PHE A 300 -31.94 -6.57 -29.91
CA PHE A 300 -30.75 -7.15 -30.55
C PHE A 300 -29.57 -6.16 -30.65
N GLY A 301 -29.82 -4.93 -31.12
CA GLY A 301 -28.77 -3.94 -31.34
C GLY A 301 -28.05 -3.52 -30.05
N HIS A 302 -28.80 -3.30 -28.97
CA HIS A 302 -28.22 -2.92 -27.68
C HIS A 302 -27.40 -4.07 -27.07
N PHE A 303 -27.85 -5.32 -27.23
CA PHE A 303 -27.09 -6.49 -26.79
C PHE A 303 -25.76 -6.65 -27.55
N LEU A 304 -25.77 -6.52 -28.89
CA LEU A 304 -24.56 -6.61 -29.72
C LEU A 304 -23.53 -5.54 -29.33
N LEU A 305 -23.99 -4.30 -29.20
CA LEU A 305 -23.14 -3.17 -28.83
C LEU A 305 -22.56 -3.39 -27.43
N PHE A 306 -23.40 -3.81 -26.46
CA PHE A 306 -22.95 -4.08 -25.10
C PHE A 306 -21.90 -5.18 -25.02
N VAL A 307 -22.12 -6.33 -25.68
CA VAL A 307 -21.16 -7.45 -25.68
C VAL A 307 -19.87 -7.08 -26.40
N GLY A 308 -19.95 -6.34 -27.51
CA GLY A 308 -18.78 -5.82 -28.21
C GLY A 308 -17.94 -4.90 -27.31
N VAL A 309 -18.59 -3.97 -26.61
CA VAL A 309 -17.93 -3.10 -25.62
C VAL A 309 -17.31 -3.92 -24.50
N ALA A 310 -18.07 -4.84 -23.88
CA ALA A 310 -17.58 -5.67 -22.76
C ALA A 310 -16.33 -6.49 -23.12
N ILE A 311 -16.28 -7.10 -24.31
CA ILE A 311 -15.12 -7.88 -24.77
C ILE A 311 -13.92 -6.97 -25.10
N SER A 312 -14.17 -5.74 -25.57
CA SER A 312 -13.14 -4.80 -26.02
C SER A 312 -12.48 -3.98 -24.92
N ILE A 313 -13.05 -3.91 -23.72
CA ILE A 313 -12.46 -3.13 -22.61
C ILE A 313 -11.26 -3.88 -22.03
N THR A 314 -10.16 -3.16 -21.81
CA THR A 314 -9.02 -3.60 -20.97
C THR A 314 -9.15 -2.91 -19.61
N ALA A 315 -8.63 -3.50 -18.54
CA ALA A 315 -8.66 -2.88 -17.21
C ALA A 315 -7.28 -2.30 -16.84
N PHE A 316 -7.08 -0.99 -17.02
CA PHE A 316 -5.84 -0.29 -16.65
C PHE A 316 -5.39 -0.55 -15.20
N PRO A 317 -6.24 -0.47 -14.17
CA PRO A 317 -5.75 -0.64 -12.78
C PRO A 317 -5.17 -2.03 -12.51
N VAL A 318 -5.77 -3.06 -13.11
CA VAL A 318 -5.29 -4.45 -12.98
C VAL A 318 -4.02 -4.66 -13.79
N LEU A 319 -3.98 -4.16 -15.02
CA LEU A 319 -2.78 -4.15 -15.84
C LEU A 319 -1.60 -3.48 -15.13
N CYS A 320 -1.86 -2.34 -14.52
CA CYS A 320 -0.86 -1.57 -13.78
C CYS A 320 -0.30 -2.37 -12.60
N ARG A 321 -1.16 -3.00 -11.79
CA ARG A 321 -0.73 -3.89 -10.70
C ARG A 321 0.10 -5.07 -11.20
N ILE A 322 -0.32 -5.72 -12.28
CA ILE A 322 0.45 -6.82 -12.89
C ILE A 322 1.82 -6.31 -13.35
N LEU A 323 1.92 -5.13 -13.97
CA LEU A 323 3.20 -4.55 -14.37
C LEU A 323 4.10 -4.21 -13.18
N THR A 324 3.53 -3.74 -12.07
CA THR A 324 4.24 -3.49 -10.81
C THR A 324 4.80 -4.78 -10.22
N GLU A 325 3.95 -5.80 -10.05
CA GLU A 325 4.33 -7.11 -9.51
C GLU A 325 5.38 -7.80 -10.38
N LEU A 326 5.27 -7.64 -11.70
CA LEU A 326 6.24 -8.17 -12.65
C LEU A 326 7.49 -7.29 -12.82
N LYS A 327 7.61 -6.15 -12.13
CA LYS A 327 8.74 -5.20 -12.25
C LYS A 327 8.99 -4.74 -13.71
N LEU A 328 7.91 -4.52 -14.46
CA LEU A 328 7.95 -4.13 -15.87
C LEU A 328 7.66 -2.64 -16.10
N LEU A 329 7.23 -1.88 -15.09
CA LEU A 329 6.85 -0.47 -15.23
C LEU A 329 7.93 0.40 -15.88
N ASP A 330 9.20 0.12 -15.59
CA ASP A 330 10.34 0.91 -16.08
C ASP A 330 10.87 0.44 -17.44
N THR A 331 10.19 -0.49 -18.12
CA THR A 331 10.59 -1.02 -19.44
C THR A 331 9.82 -0.34 -20.56
N HIS A 332 10.38 -0.32 -21.78
CA HIS A 332 9.67 0.20 -22.96
C HIS A 332 8.33 -0.51 -23.21
N VAL A 333 8.29 -1.82 -22.94
CA VAL A 333 7.08 -2.64 -23.01
C VAL A 333 6.06 -2.16 -21.98
N GLY A 334 6.48 -2.00 -20.72
CA GLY A 334 5.62 -1.54 -19.62
C GLY A 334 4.99 -0.18 -19.89
N VAL A 335 5.80 0.84 -20.22
CA VAL A 335 5.30 2.20 -20.45
C VAL A 335 4.37 2.27 -21.67
N THR A 336 4.69 1.58 -22.76
CA THR A 336 3.85 1.56 -23.97
C THR A 336 2.52 0.87 -23.70
N THR A 337 2.56 -0.26 -22.99
CA THR A 337 1.36 -1.03 -22.59
C THR A 337 0.51 -0.22 -21.62
N LEU A 338 1.11 0.42 -20.62
CA LEU A 338 0.40 1.24 -19.65
C LEU A 338 -0.30 2.43 -20.34
N SER A 339 0.41 3.12 -21.24
CA SER A 339 -0.13 4.20 -22.07
C SER A 339 -1.31 3.73 -22.95
N ALA A 340 -1.19 2.57 -23.60
CA ALA A 340 -2.26 2.02 -24.44
C ALA A 340 -3.47 1.58 -23.60
N GLY A 341 -3.23 1.06 -22.40
CA GLY A 341 -4.26 0.70 -21.43
C GLY A 341 -5.06 1.93 -20.96
N VAL A 342 -4.39 3.03 -20.61
CA VAL A 342 -5.05 4.30 -20.27
C VAL A 342 -5.95 4.79 -21.42
N GLY A 343 -5.46 4.71 -22.67
CA GLY A 343 -6.25 5.05 -23.86
C GLY A 343 -7.50 4.17 -24.01
N ASN A 344 -7.35 2.86 -23.82
CA ASN A 344 -8.45 1.90 -23.86
C ASN A 344 -9.49 2.16 -22.76
N ASP A 345 -9.06 2.48 -21.54
CA ASP A 345 -9.97 2.79 -20.43
C ASP A 345 -10.80 4.04 -20.73
N VAL A 346 -10.16 5.14 -21.17
CA VAL A 346 -10.87 6.40 -21.51
C VAL A 346 -11.93 6.17 -22.59
N VAL A 347 -11.57 5.50 -23.67
CA VAL A 347 -12.52 5.19 -24.76
C VAL A 347 -13.59 4.20 -24.29
N GLY A 348 -13.22 3.20 -23.50
CA GLY A 348 -14.13 2.23 -22.90
C GLY A 348 -15.23 2.88 -22.06
N TRP A 349 -14.87 3.89 -21.25
CA TRP A 349 -15.86 4.65 -20.47
C TRP A 349 -16.78 5.49 -21.35
N ILE A 350 -16.26 6.10 -22.42
CA ILE A 350 -17.10 6.85 -23.38
C ILE A 350 -18.09 5.90 -24.07
N LEU A 351 -17.62 4.73 -24.53
CA LEU A 351 -18.46 3.72 -25.16
C LEU A 351 -19.49 3.12 -24.18
N LEU A 352 -19.11 2.89 -22.93
CA LEU A 352 -20.03 2.41 -21.90
C LEU A 352 -21.10 3.45 -21.56
N ALA A 353 -20.72 4.70 -21.37
CA ALA A 353 -21.67 5.79 -21.11
C ALA A 353 -22.67 5.92 -22.26
N LEU A 354 -22.19 5.84 -23.50
CA LEU A 354 -23.04 5.83 -24.70
C LEU A 354 -23.99 4.63 -24.69
N THR A 355 -23.49 3.43 -24.38
CA THR A 355 -24.30 2.20 -24.32
C THR A 355 -25.43 2.32 -23.30
N VAL A 356 -25.12 2.80 -22.09
CA VAL A 356 -26.09 2.97 -21.00
C VAL A 356 -27.11 4.05 -21.33
N ALA A 357 -26.67 5.18 -21.91
CA ALA A 357 -27.56 6.25 -22.33
C ALA A 357 -28.56 5.79 -23.41
N LEU A 358 -28.12 4.95 -24.36
CA LEU A 358 -28.98 4.39 -25.38
C LEU A 358 -30.00 3.38 -24.81
N VAL A 359 -29.58 2.55 -23.84
CA VAL A 359 -30.45 1.54 -23.23
C VAL A 359 -31.51 2.15 -22.31
N ASN A 360 -31.17 3.19 -21.57
CA ASN A 360 -32.11 3.88 -20.68
C ASN A 360 -33.09 4.79 -21.41
N ALA A 361 -32.85 5.07 -22.69
CA ALA A 361 -33.73 5.91 -23.48
C ALA A 361 -34.91 5.10 -24.03
N SER A 362 -36.13 5.53 -23.69
CA SER A 362 -37.36 4.97 -24.26
C SER A 362 -37.55 5.32 -25.74
N GLU A 363 -36.96 6.44 -26.20
CA GLU A 363 -37.06 6.96 -27.56
C GLU A 363 -35.70 7.51 -28.01
N GLY A 364 -35.42 7.50 -29.33
CA GLY A 364 -34.14 8.02 -29.84
C GLY A 364 -33.91 9.51 -29.53
N LEU A 365 -34.99 10.29 -29.38
CA LEU A 365 -34.90 11.71 -29.03
C LEU A 365 -34.51 11.90 -27.54
N THR A 366 -35.03 11.07 -26.64
CA THR A 366 -34.63 11.12 -25.22
C THR A 366 -33.17 10.72 -25.05
N ALA A 367 -32.69 9.73 -25.83
CA ALA A 367 -31.27 9.37 -25.89
C ALA A 367 -30.39 10.55 -26.29
N LEU A 368 -30.81 11.33 -27.30
CA LEU A 368 -30.08 12.50 -27.76
C LEU A 368 -30.02 13.60 -26.69
N TYR A 369 -31.13 13.85 -25.99
CA TYR A 369 -31.15 14.81 -24.87
C TYR A 369 -30.24 14.37 -23.72
N ILE A 370 -30.29 13.09 -23.33
CA ILE A 370 -29.40 12.53 -22.30
C ILE A 370 -27.94 12.73 -22.71
N LEU A 371 -27.59 12.41 -23.96
CA LEU A 371 -26.23 12.58 -24.49
C LEU A 371 -25.79 14.04 -24.47
N LEU A 372 -26.64 14.96 -24.95
CA LEU A 372 -26.31 16.39 -25.00
C LEU A 372 -26.14 16.99 -23.61
N THR A 373 -27.02 16.63 -22.66
CA THR A 373 -26.92 17.07 -21.26
C THR A 373 -25.68 16.47 -20.58
N CYS A 374 -25.31 15.23 -20.87
CA CYS A 374 -24.06 14.63 -20.38
C CYS A 374 -22.83 15.39 -20.88
N VAL A 375 -22.78 15.69 -22.18
CA VAL A 375 -21.68 16.49 -22.77
C VAL A 375 -21.64 17.89 -22.14
N GLY A 376 -22.79 18.54 -21.98
CA GLY A 376 -22.91 19.84 -21.31
C GLY A 376 -22.40 19.81 -19.87
N TRP A 377 -22.77 18.76 -19.11
CA TRP A 377 -22.29 18.55 -17.74
C TRP A 377 -20.77 18.33 -17.69
N ILE A 378 -20.22 17.50 -18.58
CA ILE A 378 -18.77 17.27 -18.69
C ILE A 378 -18.04 18.59 -18.94
N LEU A 379 -18.51 19.41 -19.88
CA LEU A 379 -17.91 20.72 -20.17
C LEU A 379 -18.01 21.66 -18.96
N PHE A 380 -19.16 21.70 -18.29
CA PHE A 380 -19.34 22.50 -17.08
C PHE A 380 -18.38 22.06 -15.95
N VAL A 381 -18.19 20.77 -15.73
CA VAL A 381 -17.28 20.31 -14.67
C VAL A 381 -15.79 20.50 -15.07
N LEU A 382 -15.43 20.26 -16.33
CA LEU A 382 -14.04 20.36 -16.78
C LEU A 382 -13.52 21.78 -16.98
N PHE A 383 -14.38 22.77 -17.24
CA PHE A 383 -13.97 24.16 -17.47
C PHE A 383 -14.19 25.05 -16.24
N PRO A 384 -15.41 25.49 -15.88
CA PRO A 384 -15.61 26.41 -14.75
C PRO A 384 -15.31 25.77 -13.39
N VAL A 385 -15.75 24.54 -13.14
CA VAL A 385 -15.50 23.89 -11.84
C VAL A 385 -14.00 23.60 -11.65
N LYS A 386 -13.31 23.14 -12.69
CA LYS A 386 -11.84 22.98 -12.68
C LYS A 386 -11.09 24.27 -12.42
N TRP A 387 -11.51 25.36 -13.06
CA TRP A 387 -10.91 26.66 -12.82
C TRP A 387 -11.13 27.12 -11.38
N GLY A 388 -12.37 26.99 -10.87
CA GLY A 388 -12.71 27.33 -9.48
C GLY A 388 -11.96 26.47 -8.45
N TYR A 389 -11.87 25.16 -8.69
CA TYR A 389 -11.12 24.24 -7.85
C TYR A 389 -9.63 24.62 -7.80
N ARG A 390 -9.02 24.92 -8.96
CA ARG A 390 -7.62 25.33 -9.04
C ARG A 390 -7.37 26.66 -8.34
N TRP A 391 -8.30 27.61 -8.47
CA TRP A 391 -8.23 28.89 -7.75
C TRP A 391 -8.27 28.68 -6.24
N LEU A 392 -9.19 27.85 -5.75
CA LEU A 392 -9.33 27.53 -4.32
C LEU A 392 -8.12 26.76 -3.76
N ALA A 393 -7.56 25.84 -4.55
CA ALA A 393 -6.36 25.09 -4.19
C ALA A 393 -5.11 25.98 -4.08
N ARG A 394 -5.02 27.04 -4.88
CA ARG A 394 -3.97 28.07 -4.75
C ARG A 394 -4.21 28.95 -3.53
N TYR A 395 -5.46 29.40 -3.34
CA TYR A 395 -5.82 30.27 -2.22
C TYR A 395 -5.57 29.61 -0.85
N SER A 396 -5.87 28.31 -0.74
CA SER A 396 -5.61 27.52 0.48
C SER A 396 -4.13 27.16 0.70
N GLY A 397 -3.22 27.53 -0.22
CA GLY A 397 -1.79 27.16 -0.16
C GLY A 397 -1.51 25.67 -0.39
N SER A 398 -2.54 24.82 -0.52
CA SER A 398 -2.43 23.37 -0.63
C SER A 398 -1.69 22.91 -1.89
N LEU A 399 -1.78 23.68 -2.97
CA LEU A 399 -1.04 23.41 -4.20
C LEU A 399 0.46 23.68 -4.02
N GLY A 400 0.83 24.68 -3.21
CA GLY A 400 2.24 25.04 -2.96
C GLY A 400 2.93 24.08 -2.00
N SER A 401 2.22 23.59 -0.98
CA SER A 401 2.74 22.61 -0.01
C SER A 401 2.77 21.17 -0.54
N GLY A 402 2.08 20.88 -1.65
CA GLY A 402 1.95 19.52 -2.19
C GLY A 402 1.09 18.58 -1.34
N THR A 403 0.49 19.06 -0.24
CA THR A 403 -0.31 18.25 0.69
C THR A 403 -1.73 18.81 0.81
N PRO A 404 -2.78 17.95 0.79
CA PRO A 404 -4.16 18.37 0.88
C PRO A 404 -4.53 18.78 2.31
N THR A 405 -4.97 20.02 2.46
CA THR A 405 -5.58 20.54 3.70
C THR A 405 -6.92 19.83 3.97
N PRO A 406 -7.38 19.73 5.23
CA PRO A 406 -8.69 19.15 5.56
C PRO A 406 -9.85 19.83 4.81
N PHE A 407 -9.75 21.15 4.60
CA PHE A 407 -10.73 21.90 3.81
C PHE A 407 -10.77 21.45 2.35
N MET A 408 -9.61 21.33 1.68
CA MET A 408 -9.57 20.85 0.29
C MET A 408 -10.05 19.40 0.18
N MET A 409 -9.77 18.56 1.18
CA MET A 409 -10.30 17.19 1.25
C MET A 409 -11.83 17.18 1.27
N THR A 410 -12.46 18.02 2.10
CA THR A 410 -13.92 18.16 2.15
C THR A 410 -14.49 18.63 0.82
N VAL A 411 -13.86 19.62 0.17
CA VAL A 411 -14.28 20.11 -1.15
C VAL A 411 -14.18 19.00 -2.20
N THR A 412 -13.12 18.19 -2.18
CA THR A 412 -12.99 17.05 -3.11
C THR A 412 -14.09 16.01 -2.92
N MET A 413 -14.38 15.63 -1.67
CA MET A 413 -15.44 14.66 -1.39
C MET A 413 -16.81 15.20 -1.79
N LEU A 414 -17.09 16.48 -1.50
CA LEU A 414 -18.33 17.12 -1.92
C LEU A 414 -18.46 17.16 -3.44
N LEU A 415 -17.37 17.47 -4.16
CA LEU A 415 -17.36 17.47 -5.62
C LEU A 415 -17.64 16.07 -6.20
N VAL A 416 -17.05 15.02 -5.64
CA VAL A 416 -17.27 13.64 -6.06
C VAL A 416 -18.74 13.24 -5.91
N PHE A 417 -19.33 13.46 -4.72
CA PHE A 417 -20.72 13.09 -4.47
C PHE A 417 -21.72 13.97 -5.23
N ALA A 418 -21.46 15.27 -5.36
CA ALA A 418 -22.28 16.16 -6.17
C ALA A 418 -22.27 15.73 -7.64
N SER A 419 -21.10 15.44 -8.19
CA SER A 419 -20.98 14.98 -9.59
C SER A 419 -21.66 13.63 -9.81
N ALA A 420 -21.51 12.70 -8.87
CA ALA A 420 -22.20 11.41 -8.90
C ALA A 420 -23.73 11.58 -8.88
N PHE A 421 -24.25 12.44 -8.00
CA PHE A 421 -25.67 12.75 -7.90
C PHE A 421 -26.24 13.35 -9.19
N PHE A 422 -25.60 14.39 -9.74
CA PHE A 422 -26.09 15.03 -10.97
C PHE A 422 -26.06 14.09 -12.17
N THR A 423 -25.05 13.21 -12.25
CA THR A 423 -24.96 12.23 -13.34
C THR A 423 -26.09 11.20 -13.27
N ASP A 424 -26.41 10.72 -12.07
CA ASP A 424 -27.54 9.81 -11.82
C ASP A 424 -28.88 10.46 -12.20
N VAL A 425 -29.06 11.74 -11.85
CA VAL A 425 -30.25 12.53 -12.22
C VAL A 425 -30.41 12.69 -13.74
N ILE A 426 -29.31 12.76 -14.51
CA ILE A 426 -29.34 12.83 -15.98
C ILE A 426 -29.78 11.50 -16.61
N GLY A 427 -29.78 10.39 -15.85
CA GLY A 427 -30.13 9.05 -16.33
C GLY A 427 -28.93 8.20 -16.75
N VAL A 428 -27.71 8.63 -16.38
CA VAL A 428 -26.46 7.88 -16.56
C VAL A 428 -25.95 7.43 -15.18
N HIS A 429 -25.24 6.30 -15.11
CA HIS A 429 -24.83 5.75 -13.81
C HIS A 429 -23.94 6.71 -13.00
N ALA A 430 -24.19 6.83 -11.69
CA ALA A 430 -23.51 7.76 -10.77
C ALA A 430 -21.96 7.68 -10.80
N ILE A 431 -21.41 6.51 -11.16
CA ILE A 431 -19.96 6.26 -11.24
C ILE A 431 -19.25 7.18 -12.24
N PHE A 432 -19.93 7.58 -13.32
CA PHE A 432 -19.36 8.44 -14.35
C PHE A 432 -19.15 9.86 -13.83
N GLY A 433 -20.04 10.33 -12.95
CA GLY A 433 -19.87 11.61 -12.28
C GLY A 433 -18.63 11.64 -11.40
N ALA A 434 -18.41 10.57 -10.62
CA ALA A 434 -17.23 10.45 -9.78
C ALA A 434 -15.93 10.39 -10.60
N PHE A 435 -15.95 9.69 -11.75
CA PHE A 435 -14.84 9.67 -12.70
C PHE A 435 -14.51 11.07 -13.24
N ILE A 436 -15.52 11.82 -13.70
CA ILE A 436 -15.32 13.19 -14.20
C ILE A 436 -14.74 14.09 -13.10
N ALA A 437 -15.20 13.96 -11.85
CA ALA A 437 -14.67 14.71 -10.71
C ALA A 437 -13.18 14.44 -10.47
N GLY A 438 -12.67 13.24 -10.74
CA GLY A 438 -11.24 12.94 -10.65
C GLY A 438 -10.39 13.63 -11.73
N LEU A 439 -10.94 13.83 -12.93
CA LEU A 439 -10.26 14.55 -14.03
C LEU A 439 -10.13 16.08 -13.81
N VAL A 440 -10.94 16.62 -12.87
CA VAL A 440 -10.91 18.03 -12.47
C VAL A 440 -9.65 18.33 -11.65
N ILE A 441 -9.15 17.35 -10.90
CA ILE A 441 -8.11 17.57 -9.91
C ILE A 441 -6.78 17.93 -10.59
N PRO A 442 -6.11 19.02 -10.17
CA PRO A 442 -4.81 19.40 -10.68
C PRO A 442 -3.77 18.37 -10.23
N ARG A 443 -2.91 17.97 -11.17
CA ARG A 443 -1.79 17.05 -10.94
C ARG A 443 -0.49 17.76 -10.59
N ASP A 444 -0.54 19.08 -10.49
CA ASP A 444 0.60 19.92 -10.18
C ASP A 444 1.15 19.59 -8.78
N ASN A 445 2.48 19.57 -8.64
CA ASN A 445 3.18 19.59 -7.34
C ASN A 445 2.91 18.37 -6.43
N GLY A 446 2.53 17.21 -6.98
CA GLY A 446 2.30 15.99 -6.21
C GLY A 446 1.02 16.02 -5.35
N PHE A 447 0.20 17.07 -5.45
CA PHE A 447 -1.05 17.22 -4.69
C PHE A 447 -2.02 16.04 -4.93
N SER A 448 -2.17 15.60 -6.18
CA SER A 448 -3.02 14.47 -6.53
C SER A 448 -2.54 13.15 -5.92
N ILE A 449 -1.23 12.96 -5.78
CA ILE A 449 -0.64 11.76 -5.15
C ILE A 449 -0.97 11.75 -3.65
N ALA A 450 -0.74 12.86 -2.96
CA ALA A 450 -1.04 12.97 -1.52
C ALA A 450 -2.55 12.90 -1.21
N LEU A 451 -3.40 13.39 -2.13
CA LEU A 451 -4.85 13.23 -2.02
C LEU A 451 -5.28 11.78 -2.22
N LEU A 452 -4.70 11.10 -3.20
CA LEU A 452 -4.95 9.70 -3.48
C LEU A 452 -4.57 8.81 -2.28
N GLU A 453 -3.38 9.00 -1.70
CA GLU A 453 -2.90 8.22 -0.55
C GLU A 453 -3.86 8.24 0.64
N LYS A 454 -4.59 9.35 0.87
CA LYS A 454 -5.58 9.46 1.96
C LYS A 454 -6.88 8.70 1.70
N ILE A 455 -7.22 8.41 0.45
CA ILE A 455 -8.50 7.82 0.04
C ILE A 455 -8.31 6.34 -0.34
N GLU A 456 -7.17 6.02 -0.95
CA GLU A 456 -6.87 4.72 -1.55
C GLU A 456 -6.98 3.56 -0.54
N ASP A 457 -6.44 3.71 0.68
CA ASP A 457 -6.47 2.64 1.69
C ASP A 457 -7.91 2.31 2.12
N LEU A 458 -8.75 3.34 2.31
CA LEU A 458 -10.16 3.14 2.65
C LEU A 458 -10.93 2.46 1.49
N VAL A 459 -10.69 2.89 0.26
CA VAL A 459 -11.36 2.33 -0.92
C VAL A 459 -10.94 0.89 -1.18
N SER A 460 -9.63 0.63 -1.15
CA SER A 460 -9.08 -0.68 -1.48
C SER A 460 -9.30 -1.73 -0.38
N ILE A 461 -9.24 -1.37 0.90
CA ILE A 461 -9.37 -2.33 2.01
C ILE A 461 -10.84 -2.63 2.32
N LEU A 462 -11.71 -1.62 2.25
CA LEU A 462 -13.10 -1.75 2.71
C LEU A 462 -14.10 -1.83 1.54
N PHE A 463 -14.06 -0.87 0.63
CA PHE A 463 -15.14 -0.66 -0.34
C PHE A 463 -15.06 -1.59 -1.57
N LEU A 464 -13.86 -1.86 -2.09
CA LEU A 464 -13.69 -2.76 -3.24
C LEU A 464 -14.12 -4.20 -2.94
N PRO A 465 -13.71 -4.83 -1.81
CA PRO A 465 -14.18 -6.18 -1.48
C PRO A 465 -15.70 -6.31 -1.38
N LEU A 466 -16.38 -5.28 -0.85
CA LEU A 466 -17.85 -5.25 -0.77
C LEU A 466 -18.48 -5.28 -2.16
N TYR A 467 -17.97 -4.47 -3.09
CA TYR A 467 -18.48 -4.40 -4.45
C TYR A 467 -18.29 -5.72 -5.22
N PHE A 468 -17.09 -6.31 -5.16
CA PHE A 468 -16.86 -7.58 -5.85
C PHE A 468 -17.58 -8.75 -5.22
N THR A 469 -17.79 -8.71 -3.91
CA THR A 469 -18.63 -9.72 -3.27
C THR A 469 -20.08 -9.60 -3.71
N LEU A 470 -20.62 -8.38 -3.82
CA LEU A 470 -21.95 -8.17 -4.39
C LEU A 470 -22.06 -8.70 -5.84
N SER A 471 -21.03 -8.45 -6.66
CA SER A 471 -20.96 -9.01 -8.01
C SER A 471 -20.89 -10.55 -8.01
N GLY A 472 -20.09 -11.12 -7.12
CA GLY A 472 -19.94 -12.57 -6.98
C GLY A 472 -21.19 -13.26 -6.44
N LEU A 473 -21.93 -12.61 -5.53
CA LEU A 473 -23.22 -13.08 -5.01
C LEU A 473 -24.28 -13.18 -6.12
N LYS A 474 -24.19 -12.37 -7.17
CA LYS A 474 -25.03 -12.47 -8.38
C LYS A 474 -24.56 -13.53 -9.38
N THR A 475 -23.36 -14.07 -9.20
CA THR A 475 -22.76 -15.07 -10.10
C THR A 475 -23.19 -16.47 -9.68
N ASP A 476 -23.89 -17.17 -10.56
CA ASP A 476 -24.34 -18.54 -10.32
C ASP A 476 -23.79 -19.49 -11.39
N LEU A 477 -22.65 -20.12 -11.09
CA LEU A 477 -22.06 -21.14 -11.97
C LEU A 477 -22.89 -22.43 -11.99
N GLY A 478 -23.81 -22.61 -11.03
CA GLY A 478 -24.79 -23.70 -11.04
C GLY A 478 -25.82 -23.58 -12.15
N LEU A 479 -25.92 -22.44 -12.85
CA LEU A 479 -26.75 -22.31 -14.05
C LEU A 479 -26.07 -22.87 -15.31
N LEU A 480 -24.73 -23.00 -15.31
CA LEU A 480 -23.95 -23.57 -16.41
C LEU A 480 -23.90 -25.11 -16.30
N ASN A 481 -25.07 -25.76 -16.34
CA ASN A 481 -25.16 -27.23 -16.27
C ASN A 481 -25.18 -27.93 -17.63
N ASP A 482 -25.35 -27.16 -18.71
CA ASP A 482 -25.46 -27.70 -20.08
C ASP A 482 -24.10 -27.70 -20.78
N GLY A 483 -23.81 -28.75 -21.57
CA GLY A 483 -22.61 -28.80 -22.41
C GLY A 483 -22.55 -27.67 -23.43
N THR A 484 -23.70 -27.17 -23.89
CA THR A 484 -23.80 -26.00 -24.77
C THR A 484 -23.36 -24.71 -24.07
N ALA A 485 -23.78 -24.49 -22.83
CA ALA A 485 -23.41 -23.32 -22.03
C ALA A 485 -21.89 -23.26 -21.76
N TRP A 486 -21.28 -24.40 -21.44
CA TRP A 486 -19.82 -24.52 -21.32
C TRP A 486 -19.10 -24.31 -22.66
N GLY A 487 -19.67 -24.82 -23.76
CA GLY A 487 -19.16 -24.58 -25.11
C GLY A 487 -19.09 -23.09 -25.46
N TYR A 488 -20.16 -22.33 -25.21
CA TYR A 488 -20.18 -20.88 -25.38
C TYR A 488 -19.24 -20.15 -24.41
N THR A 489 -19.13 -20.61 -23.17
CA THR A 489 -18.19 -20.02 -22.18
C THR A 489 -16.75 -20.16 -22.68
N PHE A 490 -16.36 -21.35 -23.12
CA PHE A 490 -15.02 -21.59 -23.69
C PHE A 490 -14.80 -20.79 -24.98
N LEU A 491 -15.79 -20.73 -25.86
CA LEU A 491 -15.74 -19.93 -27.09
C LEU A 491 -15.49 -18.46 -26.77
N VAL A 492 -16.22 -17.88 -25.81
CA VAL A 492 -16.06 -16.47 -25.38
C VAL A 492 -14.65 -16.24 -24.82
N ILE A 493 -14.13 -17.16 -24.01
CA ILE A 493 -12.75 -17.09 -23.48
C ILE A 493 -11.72 -17.05 -24.61
N VAL A 494 -11.79 -18.01 -25.52
CA VAL A 494 -10.82 -18.14 -26.62
C VAL A 494 -10.90 -16.94 -27.55
N VAL A 495 -12.11 -16.51 -27.90
CA VAL A 495 -12.31 -15.36 -28.79
C VAL A 495 -11.83 -14.06 -28.14
N ALA A 496 -12.20 -13.82 -26.88
CA ALA A 496 -11.79 -12.63 -26.15
C ALA A 496 -10.25 -12.57 -26.02
N PHE A 497 -9.62 -13.71 -25.75
CA PHE A 497 -8.16 -13.82 -25.70
C PHE A 497 -7.52 -13.56 -27.07
N LEU A 498 -7.87 -14.33 -28.09
CA LEU A 498 -7.24 -14.25 -29.41
C LEU A 498 -7.46 -12.89 -30.07
N GLY A 499 -8.66 -12.31 -29.95
CA GLY A 499 -8.96 -10.99 -30.49
C GLY A 499 -8.02 -9.92 -29.90
N LYS A 500 -7.88 -9.89 -28.57
CA LYS A 500 -7.00 -8.93 -27.88
C LYS A 500 -5.53 -9.21 -28.15
N PHE A 501 -5.10 -10.46 -27.96
CA PHE A 501 -3.71 -10.87 -28.09
C PHE A 501 -3.18 -10.61 -29.50
N ILE A 502 -3.88 -11.10 -30.54
CA ILE A 502 -3.43 -10.97 -31.93
C ILE A 502 -3.45 -9.50 -32.36
N GLY A 503 -4.53 -8.76 -32.05
CA GLY A 503 -4.65 -7.35 -32.43
C GLY A 503 -3.53 -6.48 -31.88
N CYS A 504 -3.21 -6.63 -30.60
CA CYS A 504 -2.15 -5.87 -29.95
C CYS A 504 -0.74 -6.37 -30.33
N ALA A 505 -0.52 -7.68 -30.40
CA ALA A 505 0.80 -8.24 -30.72
C ALA A 505 1.23 -7.94 -32.17
N VAL A 506 0.33 -8.10 -33.14
CA VAL A 506 0.61 -7.77 -34.55
C VAL A 506 0.90 -6.28 -34.69
N THR A 507 0.09 -5.42 -34.07
CA THR A 507 0.29 -3.97 -34.15
C THR A 507 1.60 -3.55 -33.48
N ALA A 508 1.94 -4.11 -32.32
CA ALA A 508 3.24 -3.88 -31.69
C ALA A 508 4.41 -4.33 -32.58
N ARG A 509 4.28 -5.47 -33.26
CA ARG A 509 5.28 -5.95 -34.23
C ARG A 509 5.48 -4.94 -35.37
N LEU A 510 4.38 -4.38 -35.91
CA LEU A 510 4.41 -3.37 -36.96
C LEU A 510 5.02 -2.03 -36.49
N MET A 511 4.95 -1.72 -35.19
CA MET A 511 5.57 -0.54 -34.58
C MET A 511 7.05 -0.73 -34.21
N GLY A 512 7.66 -1.87 -34.55
CA GLY A 512 9.11 -2.12 -34.40
C GLY A 512 9.53 -2.91 -33.17
N PHE A 513 8.60 -3.45 -32.38
CA PHE A 513 8.93 -4.28 -31.21
C PHE A 513 9.35 -5.71 -31.59
N ASN A 514 10.22 -6.31 -30.79
CA ASN A 514 10.63 -7.71 -30.96
C ASN A 514 9.45 -8.68 -30.79
N THR A 515 9.54 -9.91 -31.31
CA THR A 515 8.46 -10.92 -31.17
C THR A 515 8.10 -11.21 -29.71
N ARG A 516 9.09 -11.19 -28.81
CA ARG A 516 8.88 -11.40 -27.38
C ARG A 516 8.24 -10.18 -26.70
N GLU A 517 8.67 -8.98 -27.07
CA GLU A 517 8.10 -7.72 -26.58
C GLU A 517 6.66 -7.53 -27.06
N SER A 518 6.40 -7.77 -28.35
CA SER A 518 5.05 -7.73 -28.94
C SER A 518 4.13 -8.80 -28.35
N GLY A 519 4.62 -10.01 -28.12
CA GLY A 519 3.89 -11.06 -27.40
C GLY A 519 3.54 -10.66 -25.96
N ALA A 520 4.46 -10.01 -25.25
CA ALA A 520 4.22 -9.50 -23.91
C ALA A 520 3.16 -8.38 -23.90
N ILE A 521 3.24 -7.42 -24.83
CA ILE A 521 2.23 -6.36 -25.00
C ILE A 521 0.86 -6.97 -25.26
N GLY A 522 0.76 -7.97 -26.15
CA GLY A 522 -0.49 -8.66 -26.45
C GLY A 522 -1.08 -9.40 -25.23
N MET A 523 -0.23 -10.08 -24.45
CA MET A 523 -0.64 -10.77 -23.24
C MET A 523 -1.17 -9.79 -22.19
N LEU A 524 -0.41 -8.72 -21.93
CA LEU A 524 -0.74 -7.69 -20.96
C LEU A 524 -2.00 -6.89 -21.35
N MET A 525 -2.22 -6.62 -22.63
CA MET A 525 -3.44 -5.96 -23.10
C MET A 525 -4.69 -6.84 -22.99
N SER A 526 -4.51 -8.16 -22.90
CA SER A 526 -5.59 -9.13 -22.67
C SER A 526 -6.01 -9.22 -21.20
N CYS A 527 -5.35 -8.47 -20.30
CA CYS A 527 -5.78 -8.30 -18.92
C CYS A 527 -7.23 -7.81 -18.86
N LYS A 528 -8.05 -8.65 -18.23
CA LYS A 528 -9.42 -8.33 -17.83
C LYS A 528 -9.38 -7.89 -16.37
N GLY A 529 -10.47 -7.36 -15.83
CA GLY A 529 -10.39 -6.85 -14.47
C GLY A 529 -11.61 -6.14 -13.93
N LEU A 530 -11.35 -5.32 -12.91
CA LEU A 530 -12.32 -4.59 -12.10
C LEU A 530 -13.38 -3.87 -12.96
N VAL A 531 -12.93 -3.13 -13.96
CA VAL A 531 -13.76 -2.30 -14.86
C VAL A 531 -14.77 -3.14 -15.64
N GLU A 532 -14.37 -4.31 -16.10
CA GLU A 532 -15.26 -5.17 -16.87
C GLU A 532 -16.38 -5.74 -16.00
N LEU A 533 -16.07 -6.17 -14.76
CA LEU A 533 -17.11 -6.60 -13.83
C LEU A 533 -18.11 -5.48 -13.52
N ILE A 534 -17.64 -4.23 -13.50
CA ILE A 534 -18.52 -3.06 -13.35
C ILE A 534 -19.47 -2.95 -14.56
N VAL A 535 -18.93 -3.02 -15.77
CA VAL A 535 -19.71 -3.03 -17.01
C VAL A 535 -20.75 -4.14 -16.98
N LEU A 536 -20.36 -5.38 -16.63
CA LEU A 536 -21.26 -6.53 -16.58
C LEU A 536 -22.37 -6.35 -15.54
N ASN A 537 -22.08 -5.79 -14.37
CA ASN A 537 -23.11 -5.51 -13.35
C ASN A 537 -24.11 -4.45 -13.82
N ILE A 538 -23.64 -3.42 -14.52
CA ILE A 538 -24.51 -2.40 -15.12
C ILE A 538 -25.38 -3.03 -16.21
N GLY A 539 -24.81 -3.90 -17.06
CA GLY A 539 -25.58 -4.62 -18.09
C GLY A 539 -26.64 -5.56 -17.53
N LEU A 540 -26.34 -6.26 -16.43
CA LEU A 540 -27.31 -7.10 -15.72
C LEU A 540 -28.40 -6.25 -15.06
N ALA A 541 -28.05 -5.11 -14.46
CA ALA A 541 -29.02 -4.19 -13.84
C ALA A 541 -29.94 -3.51 -14.88
N ALA A 542 -29.42 -3.24 -16.07
CA ALA A 542 -30.16 -2.70 -17.20
C ALA A 542 -30.99 -3.77 -17.95
N GLY A 543 -30.93 -5.04 -17.53
CA GLY A 543 -31.68 -6.13 -18.17
C GLY A 543 -31.15 -6.58 -19.55
N ILE A 544 -29.98 -6.09 -19.96
CA ILE A 544 -29.34 -6.46 -21.24
C ILE A 544 -28.79 -7.89 -21.16
N LEU A 545 -28.23 -8.26 -20.01
CA LEU A 545 -27.67 -9.58 -19.76
C LEU A 545 -28.61 -10.39 -18.88
N ASP A 546 -28.79 -11.67 -19.22
CA ASP A 546 -29.35 -12.65 -18.28
C ASP A 546 -28.27 -13.16 -17.31
N THR A 547 -28.69 -13.68 -16.15
CA THR A 547 -27.78 -14.20 -15.10
C THR A 547 -26.87 -15.31 -15.61
N LYS A 548 -27.34 -16.13 -16.56
CA LYS A 548 -26.54 -17.19 -17.18
C LYS A 548 -25.40 -16.60 -18.03
N VAL A 549 -25.72 -15.65 -18.91
CA VAL A 549 -24.75 -14.96 -19.78
C VAL A 549 -23.77 -14.14 -18.94
N PHE A 550 -24.27 -13.43 -17.92
CA PHE A 550 -23.44 -12.71 -16.94
C PHE A 550 -22.39 -13.64 -16.32
N SER A 551 -22.79 -14.84 -15.89
CA SER A 551 -21.87 -15.82 -15.29
C SER A 551 -20.82 -16.33 -16.28
N MET A 552 -21.14 -16.47 -17.58
CA MET A 552 -20.16 -16.81 -18.62
C MET A 552 -19.08 -15.73 -18.76
N PHE A 553 -19.48 -14.45 -18.78
CA PHE A 553 -18.54 -13.33 -18.87
C PHE A 553 -17.72 -13.14 -17.59
N VAL A 554 -18.31 -13.34 -16.40
CA VAL A 554 -17.55 -13.33 -15.14
C VAL A 554 -16.47 -14.41 -15.15
N MET A 555 -16.80 -15.63 -15.58
CA MET A 555 -15.81 -16.72 -15.72
C MET A 555 -14.70 -16.36 -16.71
N MET A 556 -15.06 -15.77 -17.85
CA MET A 556 -14.07 -15.33 -18.83
C MET A 556 -13.12 -14.26 -18.25
N ALA A 557 -13.64 -13.31 -17.48
CA ALA A 557 -12.83 -12.25 -16.86
C ALA A 557 -11.81 -12.83 -15.86
N VAL A 558 -12.27 -13.75 -14.99
CA VAL A 558 -11.42 -14.41 -13.98
C VAL A 558 -10.35 -15.27 -14.65
N VAL A 559 -10.72 -16.10 -15.64
CA VAL A 559 -9.78 -17.01 -16.31
C VAL A 559 -8.69 -16.24 -17.06
N LEU A 560 -9.06 -15.22 -17.85
CA LEU A 560 -8.08 -14.47 -18.62
C LEU A 560 -7.09 -13.72 -17.71
N THR A 561 -7.59 -13.08 -16.67
CA THR A 561 -6.73 -12.35 -15.72
C THR A 561 -5.75 -13.29 -15.00
N PHE A 562 -6.23 -14.46 -14.57
CA PHE A 562 -5.40 -15.46 -13.90
C PHE A 562 -4.27 -16.00 -14.79
N ILE A 563 -4.54 -16.17 -16.09
CA ILE A 563 -3.58 -16.66 -17.09
C ILE A 563 -2.58 -15.56 -17.50
N THR A 564 -2.96 -14.27 -17.46
CA THR A 564 -2.09 -13.17 -17.91
C THR A 564 -0.76 -13.07 -17.18
N SER A 565 -0.76 -13.11 -15.84
CA SER A 565 0.47 -13.03 -15.04
C SER A 565 1.49 -14.13 -15.41
N PRO A 566 1.16 -15.44 -15.33
CA PRO A 566 2.11 -16.51 -15.65
C PRO A 566 2.53 -16.53 -17.12
N CYS A 567 1.63 -16.27 -18.06
CA CYS A 567 1.98 -16.24 -19.49
C CYS A 567 2.93 -15.08 -19.82
N THR A 568 2.76 -13.92 -19.20
CA THR A 568 3.66 -12.77 -19.42
C THR A 568 5.09 -13.09 -18.97
N VAL A 569 5.24 -13.74 -17.80
CA VAL A 569 6.55 -14.18 -17.29
C VAL A 569 7.18 -15.22 -18.20
N PHE A 570 6.38 -16.14 -18.73
CA PHE A 570 6.84 -17.17 -19.65
C PHE A 570 7.35 -16.58 -20.98
N ILE A 571 6.62 -15.61 -21.56
CA ILE A 571 6.98 -14.97 -22.83
C ILE A 571 8.18 -14.03 -22.66
N TYR A 572 8.21 -13.26 -21.56
CA TYR A 572 9.16 -12.17 -21.31
C TYR A 572 9.89 -12.32 -19.95
N PRO A 573 10.87 -13.25 -19.89
CA PRO A 573 11.64 -13.54 -18.67
C PRO A 573 12.60 -12.39 -18.31
N GLU A 574 12.96 -12.31 -17.02
CA GLU A 574 13.75 -11.21 -16.44
C GLU A 574 15.08 -10.92 -17.15
N ARG A 575 15.76 -11.95 -17.67
CA ARG A 575 17.07 -11.81 -18.34
C ARG A 575 17.04 -11.00 -19.64
N VAL A 576 15.87 -10.82 -20.24
CA VAL A 576 15.69 -10.20 -21.57
C VAL A 576 15.12 -8.77 -21.46
N ARG A 577 14.91 -8.28 -20.24
CA ARG A 577 14.25 -6.99 -19.99
C ARG A 577 15.22 -5.83 -20.18
N GLN A 578 14.79 -4.83 -20.94
CA GLN A 578 15.54 -3.58 -21.13
C GLN A 578 14.82 -2.45 -20.39
N HIS A 579 15.49 -1.86 -19.40
CA HIS A 579 14.98 -0.74 -18.59
C HIS A 579 15.31 0.61 -19.25
N ILE A 580 14.38 1.56 -19.18
CA ILE A 580 14.44 2.87 -19.86
C ILE A 580 15.60 3.73 -19.35
N SER A 581 16.05 3.55 -18.10
CA SER A 581 17.17 4.30 -17.51
C SER A 581 18.47 4.15 -18.30
N ALA A 582 18.67 3.01 -18.97
CA ALA A 582 19.85 2.74 -19.77
C ALA A 582 19.98 3.62 -21.03
N ASN A 583 18.94 4.37 -21.43
CA ASN A 583 18.86 5.03 -22.74
C ASN A 583 18.70 6.56 -22.69
N LYS A 584 18.69 7.17 -21.49
CA LYS A 584 18.50 8.63 -21.36
C LYS A 584 19.80 9.41 -21.08
N SER A 585 20.91 8.72 -20.81
CA SER A 585 22.26 9.31 -20.74
C SER A 585 23.07 9.15 -22.04
N SER A 586 22.56 8.42 -23.03
CA SER A 586 23.23 8.15 -24.32
C SER A 586 23.01 9.22 -25.40
N SER A 587 22.68 10.45 -24.99
CA SER A 587 22.72 11.64 -25.87
C SER A 587 23.97 12.49 -25.62
N GLU A 588 25.09 11.85 -25.25
CA GLU A 588 26.43 12.39 -25.45
C GLU A 588 27.09 11.61 -26.59
N ASP A 589 27.66 12.33 -27.57
CA ASP A 589 28.29 11.75 -28.76
C ASP A 589 29.28 10.60 -28.39
N PRO A 590 29.21 9.44 -29.06
CA PRO A 590 30.13 8.32 -28.81
C PRO A 590 31.61 8.68 -29.07
N ALA A 591 31.85 9.78 -29.81
CA ALA A 591 33.19 10.35 -30.02
C ALA A 591 33.81 10.93 -28.73
N ASN A 592 33.00 11.40 -27.77
CA ASN A 592 33.48 12.00 -26.52
C ASN A 592 33.76 10.96 -25.42
N MET A 593 33.14 9.79 -25.52
CA MET A 593 33.32 8.66 -24.59
C MET A 593 34.70 8.02 -24.74
N ASN A 594 35.20 7.91 -25.98
CA ASN A 594 36.56 7.45 -26.26
C ASN A 594 37.63 8.51 -25.90
N HIS A 595 37.30 9.80 -25.94
CA HIS A 595 38.25 10.86 -25.58
C HIS A 595 38.43 11.03 -24.06
N ARG A 596 37.40 10.71 -23.25
CA ARG A 596 37.48 10.71 -21.77
C ARG A 596 38.13 9.45 -21.18
N ARG A 597 38.02 8.30 -21.85
CA ARG A 597 38.75 7.07 -21.46
C ARG A 597 40.27 7.21 -21.63
N SER A 598 40.70 8.09 -22.52
CA SER A 598 42.10 8.39 -22.84
C SER A 598 42.82 9.24 -21.76
N VAL A 599 42.10 9.97 -20.90
CA VAL A 599 42.73 10.83 -19.86
C VAL A 599 42.89 10.13 -18.52
N ALA A 600 42.17 9.03 -18.27
CA ALA A 600 42.38 8.16 -17.09
C ALA A 600 43.48 7.08 -17.31
N GLY A 601 44.01 6.97 -18.53
CA GLY A 601 45.00 5.96 -18.91
C GLY A 601 46.46 6.39 -18.80
N ASN A 602 46.78 7.57 -18.26
CA ASN A 602 48.16 8.09 -18.20
C ASN A 602 48.60 8.53 -16.79
N ALA A 603 48.18 7.82 -15.74
CA ALA A 603 48.85 7.87 -14.45
C ALA A 603 49.67 6.59 -14.27
N THR A 604 50.89 6.57 -14.79
CA THR A 604 51.89 5.51 -14.57
C THR A 604 52.45 5.57 -13.14
N GLY A 605 51.55 5.56 -12.16
CA GLY A 605 51.86 5.55 -10.74
C GLY A 605 51.05 4.45 -10.04
N PRO A 606 51.59 3.82 -9.00
CA PRO A 606 50.97 2.66 -8.33
C PRO A 606 49.72 2.99 -7.48
N ILE A 607 49.21 4.23 -7.50
CA ILE A 607 48.03 4.68 -6.74
C ILE A 607 47.06 5.36 -7.71
N SER A 608 45.93 4.71 -8.00
CA SER A 608 44.81 5.31 -8.74
C SER A 608 43.90 6.07 -7.77
N LEU A 609 43.75 7.38 -7.96
CA LEU A 609 42.82 8.19 -7.16
C LEU A 609 41.39 7.98 -7.66
N MET A 610 40.45 7.73 -6.74
CA MET A 610 39.04 7.60 -7.08
C MET A 610 38.47 8.97 -7.45
N THR A 611 37.79 9.07 -8.58
CA THR A 611 37.27 10.36 -9.09
C THR A 611 35.75 10.36 -9.25
N ARG A 612 35.13 9.19 -9.38
CA ARG A 612 33.69 9.03 -9.61
C ARG A 612 33.06 8.33 -8.42
N PHE A 613 32.29 9.08 -7.65
CA PHE A 613 31.60 8.56 -6.46
C PHE A 613 30.11 8.48 -6.72
N THR A 614 29.51 7.31 -6.50
CA THR A 614 28.05 7.15 -6.45
C THR A 614 27.60 7.13 -5.01
N VAL A 615 26.65 7.99 -4.65
CA VAL A 615 26.13 8.08 -3.28
C VAL A 615 24.66 7.67 -3.24
N VAL A 616 24.32 6.73 -2.35
CA VAL A 616 22.95 6.24 -2.20
C VAL A 616 22.17 7.06 -1.17
N LEU A 617 21.06 7.67 -1.59
CA LEU A 617 20.21 8.54 -0.77
C LEU A 617 18.80 7.94 -0.65
N SER A 618 18.51 7.26 0.46
CA SER A 618 17.15 6.75 0.75
C SER A 618 16.43 7.57 1.81
N LYS A 619 17.14 8.15 2.79
CA LYS A 619 16.55 8.96 3.88
C LYS A 619 17.22 10.33 4.00
N ILE A 620 16.53 11.30 4.59
CA ILE A 620 17.07 12.65 4.83
C ILE A 620 18.27 12.65 5.78
N GLU A 621 18.24 11.70 6.69
CA GLU A 621 19.31 11.40 7.66
C GLU A 621 20.65 11.06 6.99
N HIS A 622 20.65 10.71 5.71
CA HIS A 622 21.88 10.37 5.00
C HIS A 622 22.66 11.62 4.54
N LEU A 623 22.03 12.80 4.53
CA LEU A 623 22.66 14.03 4.02
C LEU A 623 23.89 14.47 4.81
N PRO A 624 23.83 14.63 6.16
CA PRO A 624 24.99 15.14 6.91
C PRO A 624 26.21 14.25 6.67
N ALA A 625 26.00 12.94 6.74
CA ALA A 625 27.01 11.94 6.54
C ALA A 625 27.71 12.07 5.17
N VAL A 626 26.92 12.24 4.11
CA VAL A 626 27.41 12.43 2.73
C VAL A 626 28.08 13.79 2.54
N MET A 627 27.50 14.86 3.09
CA MET A 627 28.03 16.23 2.98
C MET A 627 29.39 16.34 3.68
N THR A 628 29.56 15.70 4.83
CA THR A 628 30.84 15.61 5.54
C THR A 628 31.89 14.87 4.71
N LEU A 629 31.55 13.70 4.15
CA LEU A 629 32.48 12.93 3.31
C LEU A 629 32.95 13.74 2.10
N THR A 630 32.01 14.41 1.43
CA THR A 630 32.25 15.13 0.18
C THR A 630 33.06 16.41 0.38
N GLN A 631 33.02 17.01 1.57
CA GLN A 631 33.91 18.11 1.95
C GLN A 631 35.38 17.65 2.03
N PHE A 632 35.64 16.44 2.54
CA PHE A 632 37.01 15.91 2.68
C PHE A 632 37.60 15.36 1.38
N LEU A 633 36.76 15.08 0.37
CA LEU A 633 37.22 14.65 -0.96
C LEU A 633 37.83 15.79 -1.80
N GLN A 634 37.83 17.04 -1.32
CA GLN A 634 38.37 18.19 -2.05
C GLN A 634 39.75 18.66 -1.54
N PRO A 635 40.71 18.94 -2.42
CA PRO A 635 41.85 19.78 -2.06
C PRO A 635 41.40 21.26 -1.98
N PRO A 636 41.90 22.07 -1.02
CA PRO A 636 41.46 23.44 -0.85
C PRO A 636 41.86 24.31 -2.03
N LEU A 637 40.98 25.24 -2.40
CA LEU A 637 41.28 26.31 -3.33
C LEU A 637 42.47 27.10 -2.81
N LYS A 638 43.59 27.11 -3.54
CA LYS A 638 44.60 28.16 -3.37
C LYS A 638 43.90 29.49 -3.59
N ALA A 639 43.74 30.27 -2.52
CA ALA A 639 43.32 31.66 -2.62
C ALA A 639 44.38 32.38 -3.45
N SER A 640 44.13 32.56 -4.75
CA SER A 640 44.93 33.45 -5.58
C SER A 640 44.75 34.86 -5.04
N LEU A 641 45.70 35.30 -4.21
CA LEU A 641 45.96 36.70 -3.88
C LEU A 641 46.35 37.43 -5.19
N ALA A 642 45.37 37.70 -6.05
CA ALA A 642 45.54 38.65 -7.14
C ALA A 642 45.27 40.05 -6.58
N LYS A 643 46.32 40.87 -6.53
CA LYS A 643 46.25 42.32 -6.26
C LYS A 643 45.14 42.95 -7.13
N PRO A 644 44.33 43.88 -6.59
CA PRO A 644 43.37 44.60 -7.40
C PRO A 644 44.14 45.54 -8.36
N ALA A 645 44.08 45.24 -9.65
CA ALA A 645 44.54 46.15 -10.68
C ALA A 645 43.47 47.23 -10.88
N LEU A 646 43.86 48.49 -10.64
CA LEU A 646 43.14 49.70 -11.02
C LEU A 646 42.84 49.68 -12.52
N ILE A 647 41.56 49.86 -12.91
CA ILE A 647 41.19 50.17 -14.29
C ILE A 647 40.33 51.43 -14.29
N GLY A 648 40.99 52.50 -14.72
CA GLY A 648 40.58 53.54 -15.68
C GLY A 648 39.10 53.79 -15.92
N THR A 649 38.74 55.05 -15.65
CA THR A 649 37.59 55.81 -16.13
C THR A 649 37.52 55.91 -17.65
N SER A 650 36.34 55.71 -18.25
CA SER A 650 35.81 56.56 -19.33
C SER A 650 34.37 56.17 -19.68
N ASP A 651 33.55 57.21 -19.83
CA ASP A 651 32.12 57.26 -20.13
C ASP A 651 31.68 56.50 -21.39
N GLU A 652 30.45 55.95 -21.38
CA GLU A 652 29.34 56.48 -22.19
C GLU A 652 28.02 55.71 -22.02
N LYS A 653 26.96 56.51 -21.85
CA LYS A 653 25.54 56.33 -22.22
C LYS A 653 24.64 55.36 -21.44
N MET A 654 23.72 56.01 -20.72
CA MET A 654 22.61 55.51 -19.94
C MET A 654 21.32 55.62 -20.77
N ASP A 655 20.57 54.53 -20.94
CA ASP A 655 19.18 54.54 -21.40
C ASP A 655 18.34 53.54 -20.61
N LEU A 656 17.06 53.90 -20.45
CA LEU A 656 16.14 53.55 -19.38
C LEU A 656 15.60 52.12 -19.35
N MET A 657 15.21 51.74 -18.13
CA MET A 657 14.81 50.43 -17.62
C MET A 657 13.32 50.11 -17.87
N ASP A 658 13.02 48.86 -18.22
CA ASP A 658 11.67 48.29 -18.29
C ASP A 658 11.60 47.07 -17.34
N PRO A 659 10.72 47.02 -16.30
CA PRO A 659 10.78 45.98 -15.27
C PRO A 659 9.70 44.92 -15.49
N SER A 660 9.97 43.88 -16.29
CA SER A 660 9.23 42.60 -16.21
C SER A 660 9.84 41.48 -17.06
N SER A 661 10.86 40.79 -16.54
CA SER A 661 11.14 39.39 -16.91
C SER A 661 12.01 38.70 -15.84
N PRO A 662 11.71 37.46 -15.40
CA PRO A 662 12.65 36.65 -14.65
C PRO A 662 13.45 35.83 -15.68
N ILE A 663 14.58 36.35 -16.13
CA ILE A 663 15.49 35.58 -16.99
C ILE A 663 16.79 35.38 -16.21
N ILE A 664 16.83 34.26 -15.50
CA ILE A 664 18.08 33.57 -15.16
C ILE A 664 18.56 32.95 -16.47
N SER A 665 19.47 33.63 -17.16
CA SER A 665 20.26 33.03 -18.24
C SER A 665 21.49 32.35 -17.63
N PRO A 666 21.82 31.11 -18.03
CA PRO A 666 23.08 30.48 -17.62
C PRO A 666 24.23 31.17 -18.37
N LEU A 667 25.26 31.61 -17.63
CA LEU A 667 26.51 32.10 -18.22
C LEU A 667 27.12 31.02 -19.14
N PRO A 668 27.75 31.39 -20.27
CA PRO A 668 28.38 30.42 -21.16
C PRO A 668 29.58 29.76 -20.48
N SER A 669 29.55 28.43 -20.45
CA SER A 669 30.51 27.53 -19.82
C SER A 669 31.81 27.34 -20.60
N ASN A 670 32.39 28.39 -21.17
CA ASN A 670 33.66 28.31 -21.92
C ASN A 670 34.58 29.49 -21.57
N THR A 671 35.22 29.41 -20.41
CA THR A 671 36.53 30.04 -20.17
C THR A 671 37.50 28.92 -19.75
N PRO A 672 38.61 28.72 -20.46
CA PRO A 672 39.60 27.71 -20.08
C PRO A 672 40.36 28.25 -18.87
N LEU A 673 39.87 27.94 -17.67
CA LEU A 673 40.64 28.10 -16.44
C LEU A 673 41.77 27.06 -16.47
N VAL A 674 43.00 27.58 -16.47
CA VAL A 674 44.28 26.86 -16.40
C VAL A 674 44.18 25.65 -15.47
N SER A 675 44.50 24.46 -16.01
CA SER A 675 44.47 23.18 -15.31
C SER A 675 45.67 23.04 -14.37
N ASP A 676 45.46 23.26 -13.07
CA ASP A 676 46.28 22.60 -12.04
C ASP A 676 45.92 21.10 -12.14
N GLY A 677 46.90 20.23 -12.40
CA GLY A 677 46.73 18.81 -12.77
C GLY A 677 46.15 17.88 -11.70
N THR A 678 45.22 18.34 -10.86
CA THR A 678 44.47 17.49 -9.92
C THR A 678 43.16 17.01 -10.56
N PRO A 679 42.87 15.68 -10.57
CA PRO A 679 41.66 15.16 -11.14
C PRO A 679 40.44 15.65 -10.35
N ARG A 680 39.41 16.15 -11.05
CA ARG A 680 38.18 16.67 -10.41
C ARG A 680 37.30 15.50 -9.95
N VAL A 681 36.95 15.51 -8.67
CA VAL A 681 35.97 14.58 -8.09
C VAL A 681 34.57 14.92 -8.61
N THR A 682 33.85 13.89 -9.05
CA THR A 682 32.46 13.95 -9.50
C THR A 682 31.61 13.09 -8.58
N ILE A 683 30.43 13.59 -8.22
CA ILE A 683 29.49 12.87 -7.37
C ILE A 683 28.22 12.61 -8.17
N ASP A 684 27.73 11.38 -8.13
CA ASP A 684 26.43 11.03 -8.62
C ASP A 684 25.52 10.56 -7.49
N ALA A 685 24.46 11.32 -7.24
CA ALA A 685 23.51 11.09 -6.16
C ALA A 685 22.35 10.21 -6.65
N LEU A 686 22.31 8.95 -6.22
CA LEU A 686 21.23 8.02 -6.52
C LEU A 686 20.17 8.05 -5.41
N ARG A 687 19.01 8.64 -5.72
CA ARG A 687 17.83 8.66 -4.84
C ARG A 687 17.03 7.37 -5.01
N LEU A 688 16.91 6.58 -3.94
CA LEU A 688 16.08 5.37 -3.90
C LEU A 688 14.75 5.66 -3.21
N ILE A 689 13.64 5.32 -3.87
CA ILE A 689 12.28 5.37 -3.31
C ILE A 689 11.65 3.99 -3.41
N GLU A 690 11.04 3.53 -2.34
CA GLU A 690 10.32 2.25 -2.33
C GLU A 690 9.04 2.33 -3.17
N LEU A 691 8.92 1.39 -4.12
CA LEU A 691 7.68 1.14 -4.84
C LEU A 691 6.78 0.21 -4.01
N THR A 692 5.72 0.76 -3.44
CA THR A 692 4.68 -0.04 -2.77
C THR A 692 3.65 -0.54 -3.79
N GLU A 693 2.84 -1.55 -3.43
CA GLU A 693 1.74 -2.04 -4.28
C GLU A 693 0.57 -1.04 -4.44
N ARG A 694 0.69 0.15 -3.83
CA ARG A 694 -0.29 1.21 -3.91
C ARG A 694 -0.33 1.83 -5.31
N THR A 695 -1.52 2.18 -5.78
CA THR A 695 -1.70 2.87 -7.05
C THR A 695 -1.10 4.28 -7.04
N SER A 696 -1.08 4.95 -5.88
CA SER A 696 -0.31 6.18 -5.65
C SER A 696 1.19 6.02 -5.92
N ALA A 697 1.77 4.84 -5.67
CA ALA A 697 3.18 4.58 -5.95
C ALA A 697 3.47 4.51 -7.45
N VAL A 698 2.51 4.01 -8.25
CA VAL A 698 2.61 4.02 -9.71
C VAL A 698 2.58 5.46 -10.24
N MET A 699 1.70 6.32 -9.69
CA MET A 699 1.68 7.74 -10.07
C MET A 699 3.03 8.43 -9.81
N ARG A 700 3.78 7.99 -8.77
CA ARG A 700 5.14 8.49 -8.52
C ARG A 700 6.13 8.05 -9.60
N VAL A 701 6.02 6.81 -10.11
CA VAL A 701 6.85 6.32 -11.22
C VAL A 701 6.61 7.14 -12.49
N THR A 702 5.34 7.39 -12.83
CA THR A 702 5.00 8.21 -14.01
C THR A 702 5.45 9.68 -13.85
N ALA A 703 5.45 10.19 -12.61
CA ALA A 703 5.88 11.55 -12.27
C ALA A 703 7.36 11.66 -11.87
N ALA A 704 8.17 10.61 -12.05
CA ALA A 704 9.55 10.54 -11.52
C ALA A 704 10.43 11.72 -11.97
N GLU A 705 10.27 12.18 -13.21
CA GLU A 705 11.05 13.30 -13.77
C GLU A 705 10.71 14.64 -13.09
N GLU A 706 9.43 14.90 -12.77
CA GLU A 706 9.02 16.08 -12.02
C GLU A 706 9.44 15.98 -10.54
N LEU A 707 9.32 14.78 -9.96
CA LEU A 707 9.74 14.52 -8.58
C LEU A 707 11.25 14.72 -8.40
N MET A 708 12.08 14.31 -9.36
CA MET A 708 13.54 14.46 -9.30
C MET A 708 13.99 15.92 -9.18
N HIS A 709 13.29 16.86 -9.82
CA HIS A 709 13.63 18.28 -9.73
C HIS A 709 13.26 18.92 -8.39
N ARG A 710 12.30 18.33 -7.67
CA ARG A 710 11.73 18.89 -6.44
C ARG A 710 12.05 18.10 -5.18
N ASP A 711 12.59 16.89 -5.33
CA ASP A 711 13.03 16.07 -4.22
C ASP A 711 14.02 16.87 -3.38
N THR A 712 13.69 17.01 -2.09
CA THR A 712 14.44 17.86 -1.16
C THR A 712 15.87 17.36 -1.01
N LEU A 713 16.08 16.05 -1.05
CA LEU A 713 17.39 15.43 -0.91
C LEU A 713 18.29 15.72 -2.10
N ILE A 714 17.77 15.54 -3.32
CA ILE A 714 18.47 15.89 -4.55
C ILE A 714 18.75 17.39 -4.62
N SER A 715 17.78 18.23 -4.25
CA SER A 715 17.92 19.69 -4.27
C SER A 715 19.00 20.16 -3.29
N VAL A 716 19.02 19.62 -2.07
CA VAL A 716 20.06 19.91 -1.07
C VAL A 716 21.42 19.46 -1.58
N MET A 717 21.54 18.25 -2.14
CA MET A 717 22.82 17.76 -2.68
C MET A 717 23.32 18.59 -3.86
N ARG A 718 22.43 19.00 -4.78
CA ARG A 718 22.80 19.87 -5.91
C ARG A 718 23.25 21.24 -5.43
N THR A 719 22.55 21.81 -4.44
CA THR A 719 22.90 23.10 -3.83
C THR A 719 24.24 23.01 -3.10
N PHE A 720 24.46 21.95 -2.32
CA PHE A 720 25.73 21.67 -1.66
C PHE A 720 26.88 21.50 -2.65
N GLY A 721 26.66 20.74 -3.73
CA GLY A 721 27.62 20.59 -4.82
C GLY A 721 27.97 21.94 -5.46
N HIS A 722 26.96 22.77 -5.74
CA HIS A 722 27.17 24.10 -6.29
C HIS A 722 27.99 25.00 -5.35
N LEU A 723 27.67 25.02 -4.04
CA LEU A 723 28.41 25.80 -3.04
C LEU A 723 29.87 25.35 -2.92
N ASN A 724 30.14 24.04 -3.01
CA ASN A 724 31.48 23.48 -2.92
C ASN A 724 32.18 23.30 -4.28
N ARG A 725 31.57 23.76 -5.38
CA ARG A 725 32.09 23.56 -6.76
C ARG A 725 32.34 22.09 -7.14
N ILE A 726 31.53 21.17 -6.61
CA ILE A 726 31.53 19.76 -6.99
C ILE A 726 30.42 19.54 -8.02
N PRO A 727 30.73 19.00 -9.21
CA PRO A 727 29.70 18.56 -10.15
C PRO A 727 28.92 17.40 -9.52
N VAL A 728 27.64 17.66 -9.20
CA VAL A 728 26.70 16.67 -8.66
C VAL A 728 25.70 16.32 -9.75
N SER A 729 25.79 15.10 -10.27
CA SER A 729 24.73 14.46 -11.04
C SER A 729 23.70 13.84 -10.07
N SER A 730 22.46 13.68 -10.52
CA SER A 730 21.40 13.10 -9.71
C SER A 730 20.51 12.18 -10.53
N ALA A 731 20.23 10.99 -10.00
CA ALA A 731 19.32 10.01 -10.58
C ALA A 731 18.26 9.59 -9.54
N LEU A 732 17.08 9.19 -10.01
CA LEU A 732 15.98 8.72 -9.18
C LEU A 732 15.57 7.31 -9.62
N SER A 733 15.53 6.37 -8.68
CA SER A 733 15.05 5.01 -8.91
C SER A 733 13.92 4.67 -7.94
N ILE A 734 12.78 4.25 -8.50
CA ILE A 734 11.56 3.91 -7.74
C ILE A 734 11.27 2.43 -7.96
N VAL A 735 11.73 1.56 -7.05
CA VAL A 735 11.63 0.10 -7.20
C VAL A 735 11.26 -0.56 -5.86
N PRO A 736 10.76 -1.81 -5.85
CA PRO A 736 10.51 -2.52 -4.60
C PRO A 736 11.82 -2.70 -3.82
N GLN A 737 11.75 -2.68 -2.47
CA GLN A 737 12.93 -2.70 -1.59
C GLN A 737 13.91 -3.85 -1.90
N GLU A 738 13.40 -5.03 -2.26
CA GLU A 738 14.22 -6.18 -2.64
C GLU A 738 15.14 -5.93 -3.84
N SER A 739 14.78 -4.97 -4.69
CA SER A 739 15.48 -4.64 -5.95
C SER A 739 16.43 -3.45 -5.80
N PHE A 740 16.51 -2.83 -4.61
CA PHE A 740 17.41 -1.70 -4.36
C PHE A 740 18.86 -2.05 -4.69
N SER A 741 19.35 -3.24 -4.34
CA SER A 741 20.75 -3.64 -4.63
C SER A 741 21.03 -3.71 -6.13
N SER A 742 20.11 -4.30 -6.90
CA SER A 742 20.23 -4.40 -8.35
C SER A 742 20.18 -3.02 -9.04
N SER A 743 19.41 -2.08 -8.49
CA SER A 743 19.34 -0.71 -8.98
C SER A 743 20.64 0.05 -8.72
N VAL A 744 21.18 -0.03 -7.49
CA VAL A 744 22.49 0.54 -7.14
C VAL A 744 23.59 -0.02 -8.04
N THR A 745 23.60 -1.35 -8.24
CA THR A 745 24.60 -2.05 -9.07
C THR A 745 24.52 -1.63 -10.54
N SER A 746 23.32 -1.55 -11.11
CA SER A 746 23.11 -1.14 -12.50
C SER A 746 23.53 0.32 -12.70
N HIS A 747 23.15 1.19 -11.77
CA HIS A 747 23.53 2.61 -11.78
C HIS A 747 25.04 2.82 -11.67
N ALA A 748 25.71 2.04 -10.80
CA ALA A 748 27.17 2.05 -10.67
C ALA A 748 27.88 1.63 -11.97
N ARG A 749 27.31 0.67 -12.73
CA ARG A 749 27.83 0.31 -14.08
C ARG A 749 27.62 1.41 -15.10
N GLU A 750 26.42 1.99 -15.14
CA GLU A 750 26.05 3.03 -16.10
C GLU A 750 26.94 4.27 -15.96
N THR A 751 27.26 4.63 -14.71
CA THR A 751 28.06 5.82 -14.38
C THR A 751 29.56 5.54 -14.31
N ASN A 752 29.95 4.26 -14.43
CA ASN A 752 31.31 3.77 -14.20
C ASN A 752 31.87 4.30 -12.87
N ALA A 753 31.13 4.11 -11.77
CA ALA A 753 31.55 4.54 -10.45
C ALA A 753 32.86 3.85 -10.04
N ASP A 754 33.76 4.60 -9.40
CA ASP A 754 34.98 4.04 -8.79
C ASP A 754 34.66 3.56 -7.36
N LEU A 755 33.81 4.29 -6.63
CA LEU A 755 33.36 3.95 -5.27
C LEU A 755 31.85 4.22 -5.09
N VAL A 756 31.11 3.24 -4.57
CA VAL A 756 29.71 3.34 -4.17
C VAL A 756 29.62 3.56 -2.66
N VAL A 757 29.09 4.70 -2.23
CA VAL A 757 28.93 5.06 -0.82
C VAL A 757 27.49 4.81 -0.38
N VAL A 758 27.32 3.90 0.58
CA VAL A 758 26.06 3.57 1.23
C VAL A 758 26.09 4.11 2.66
N PRO A 759 25.37 5.20 2.96
CA PRO A 759 25.22 5.68 4.33
C PRO A 759 24.29 4.76 5.14
N TRP A 760 24.65 4.53 6.40
CA TRP A 760 23.86 3.80 7.38
C TRP A 760 23.77 4.63 8.65
N ASN A 761 22.58 5.20 8.89
CA ASN A 761 22.28 5.89 10.14
C ASN A 761 21.56 4.95 11.11
N ALA A 762 21.97 4.95 12.37
CA ALA A 762 21.31 4.18 13.43
C ALA A 762 20.36 5.10 14.22
N ALA A 763 19.14 5.24 13.69
CA ALA A 763 17.89 5.81 14.20
C ALA A 763 17.88 7.13 15.02
N PRO A 764 16.90 8.02 14.75
CA PRO A 764 16.51 9.11 15.63
C PRO A 764 15.39 8.67 16.61
N SER A 765 15.50 9.02 17.88
CA SER A 765 14.33 9.15 18.76
C SER A 765 14.57 10.17 19.88
N ALA A 766 13.56 11.05 20.05
CA ALA A 766 13.37 12.06 21.09
C ALA A 766 14.14 13.40 20.99
N ILE A 767 13.58 14.32 20.19
CA ILE A 767 13.32 15.68 20.71
C ILE A 767 12.08 15.55 21.60
N GLU A 768 12.25 15.04 22.81
CA GLU A 768 11.32 15.21 23.92
C GLU A 768 12.08 15.93 25.05
N GLU A 769 11.37 16.83 25.71
CA GLU A 769 11.84 17.80 26.69
C GLU A 769 12.90 17.22 27.64
N ILE A 770 14.06 17.89 27.68
CA ILE A 770 15.11 17.67 28.67
C ILE A 770 14.51 17.94 30.07
N PRO A 771 14.37 16.96 30.98
CA PRO A 771 14.25 17.25 32.38
C PRO A 771 15.67 17.54 32.88
N GLN A 772 15.89 18.78 33.31
CA GLN A 772 17.10 19.19 34.02
C GLN A 772 17.28 18.33 35.27
N ASN A 773 18.12 17.29 35.21
CA ASN A 773 18.96 16.79 36.31
C ASN A 773 19.67 15.50 35.90
N SER A 774 20.91 15.62 35.43
CA SER A 774 22.00 14.67 35.74
C SER A 774 23.32 15.20 35.16
N ASN A 775 24.33 15.32 36.02
CA ASN A 775 25.70 15.62 35.63
C ASN A 775 26.29 14.38 34.94
N GLY A 776 26.80 14.55 33.72
CA GLY A 776 27.57 13.54 32.96
C GLY A 776 26.81 12.96 31.78
N VAL A 777 26.92 13.58 30.62
CA VAL A 777 26.42 13.04 29.34
C VAL A 777 27.38 11.92 28.89
N ALA A 778 26.97 10.66 29.06
CA ALA A 778 27.61 9.53 28.39
C ALA A 778 27.00 9.35 26.99
N PRO A 779 27.79 9.15 25.92
CA PRO A 779 27.25 8.86 24.59
C PRO A 779 26.57 7.49 24.61
N GLN A 780 25.26 7.45 24.36
CA GLN A 780 24.51 6.20 24.18
C GLN A 780 24.92 5.53 22.87
N ASN A 781 25.11 4.21 22.90
CA ASN A 781 25.51 3.42 21.73
C ASN A 781 24.27 3.27 20.80
N PRO A 782 24.32 3.71 19.53
CA PRO A 782 23.13 3.83 18.68
C PRO A 782 22.53 2.46 18.25
N PHE A 783 23.25 1.37 18.52
CA PHE A 783 22.79 0.01 18.34
C PHE A 783 21.88 -0.47 19.49
N ASP A 784 21.88 0.20 20.64
CA ASP A 784 21.02 -0.17 21.77
C ASP A 784 19.54 0.16 21.52
N ALA A 785 19.22 1.16 20.70
CA ALA A 785 17.84 1.45 20.28
C ALA A 785 17.30 0.40 19.29
N ILE A 786 18.19 -0.12 18.43
CA ILE A 786 17.85 -1.11 17.39
C ILE A 786 17.77 -2.53 17.98
N PHE A 787 18.57 -2.81 19.01
CA PHE A 787 18.73 -4.16 19.54
C PHE A 787 18.39 -4.33 21.02
N GLY A 788 18.11 -3.25 21.74
CA GLY A 788 17.67 -3.25 23.15
C GLY A 788 16.29 -3.87 23.37
N GLY A 789 16.07 -4.36 24.58
CA GLY A 789 14.89 -5.13 24.96
C GLY A 789 13.61 -4.32 25.14
N ARG A 790 12.49 -4.94 24.71
CA ARG A 790 11.05 -4.68 24.99
C ARG A 790 10.24 -3.67 24.16
N SER A 791 10.83 -2.76 23.36
CA SER A 791 10.01 -1.85 22.49
C SER A 791 10.38 -1.81 21.00
N ALA A 792 11.06 -2.84 20.47
CA ALA A 792 11.74 -2.79 19.17
C ALA A 792 11.30 -3.85 18.13
N ALA A 793 10.03 -4.30 18.12
CA ALA A 793 9.62 -5.36 17.18
C ALA A 793 9.52 -4.88 15.72
N VAL A 794 9.01 -3.66 15.49
CA VAL A 794 8.85 -3.07 14.13
C VAL A 794 10.20 -2.55 13.58
N ASP A 795 11.03 -1.97 14.45
CA ASP A 795 12.35 -1.45 14.06
C ASP A 795 13.36 -2.56 13.73
N LYS A 796 13.25 -3.73 14.39
CA LYS A 796 14.09 -4.90 14.10
C LYS A 796 13.86 -5.47 12.70
N ALA A 797 12.62 -5.56 12.23
CA ALA A 797 12.31 -6.06 10.89
C ALA A 797 12.87 -5.12 9.80
N THR A 798 12.73 -3.81 10.01
CA THR A 798 13.24 -2.78 9.08
C THR A 798 14.77 -2.75 9.05
N ALA A 799 15.43 -2.89 10.21
CA ALA A 799 16.88 -2.97 10.31
C ALA A 799 17.45 -4.24 9.65
N LEU A 800 16.78 -5.38 9.80
CA LEU A 800 17.15 -6.63 9.13
C LEU A 800 17.05 -6.50 7.60
N GLY A 801 15.97 -5.89 7.09
CA GLY A 801 15.81 -5.63 5.66
C GLY A 801 16.89 -4.70 5.10
N TYR A 802 17.30 -3.67 5.84
CA TYR A 802 18.39 -2.77 5.42
C TYR A 802 19.77 -3.45 5.44
N SER A 803 20.04 -4.27 6.45
CA SER A 803 21.26 -5.09 6.55
C SER A 803 21.38 -6.06 5.36
N GLN A 804 20.29 -6.71 4.95
CA GLN A 804 20.26 -7.56 3.77
C GLN A 804 20.51 -6.77 2.47
N PHE A 805 19.92 -5.59 2.34
CA PHE A 805 20.18 -4.68 1.21
C PHE A 805 21.68 -4.36 1.09
N ILE A 806 22.32 -3.93 2.18
CA ILE A 806 23.77 -3.61 2.20
C ILE A 806 24.60 -4.84 1.80
N ARG A 807 24.28 -6.01 2.34
CA ARG A 807 24.98 -7.27 2.02
C ARG A 807 24.87 -7.60 0.52
N ARG A 808 23.71 -7.42 -0.09
CA ARG A 808 23.53 -7.62 -1.54
C ARG A 808 24.33 -6.61 -2.35
N VAL A 809 24.37 -5.33 -1.96
CA VAL A 809 25.20 -4.31 -2.64
C VAL A 809 26.68 -4.71 -2.62
N PHE A 810 27.20 -5.16 -1.47
CA PHE A 810 28.56 -5.65 -1.37
C PHE A 810 28.89 -6.87 -2.25
N VAL A 811 27.90 -7.69 -2.60
CA VAL A 811 28.08 -8.90 -3.40
C VAL A 811 27.89 -8.63 -4.90
N GLU A 812 26.94 -7.77 -5.26
CA GLU A 812 26.53 -7.53 -6.64
C GLU A 812 27.28 -6.36 -7.30
N SER A 813 27.81 -5.42 -6.50
CA SER A 813 28.41 -4.18 -7.00
C SER A 813 29.62 -4.46 -7.90
N PRO A 814 29.75 -3.75 -9.05
CA PRO A 814 30.89 -3.89 -9.96
C PRO A 814 32.07 -2.97 -9.60
N ALA A 815 31.83 -2.05 -8.66
CA ALA A 815 32.75 -1.04 -8.18
C ALA A 815 32.97 -1.25 -6.67
N ASP A 816 34.02 -0.62 -6.14
CA ASP A 816 34.34 -0.69 -4.72
C ASP A 816 33.16 -0.13 -3.90
N VAL A 817 32.90 -0.69 -2.72
CA VAL A 817 31.76 -0.31 -1.89
C VAL A 817 32.25 0.20 -0.55
N ALA A 818 31.73 1.36 -0.16
CA ALA A 818 31.96 1.98 1.12
C ALA A 818 30.64 2.09 1.90
N LEU A 819 30.61 1.55 3.10
CA LEU A 819 29.51 1.69 4.03
C LEU A 819 29.90 2.71 5.11
N PHE A 820 29.16 3.82 5.18
CA PHE A 820 29.43 4.87 6.15
C PHE A 820 28.44 4.83 7.30
N ILE A 821 28.92 4.51 8.49
CA ILE A 821 28.12 4.43 9.72
C ILE A 821 28.34 5.71 10.51
N ASP A 822 27.36 6.61 10.44
CA ASP A 822 27.39 7.86 11.19
C ASP A 822 26.87 7.64 12.62
N ARG A 823 27.62 8.09 13.62
CA ARG A 823 27.22 8.04 15.05
C ARG A 823 26.74 9.39 15.58
N GLY A 824 26.49 10.37 14.71
CA GLY A 824 26.02 11.70 15.12
C GLY A 824 27.05 12.49 15.91
N LEU A 825 28.33 12.09 15.84
CA LEU A 825 29.48 12.77 16.44
C LEU A 825 29.86 13.95 15.55
N SER A 826 28.92 14.88 15.38
CA SER A 826 29.21 16.18 14.78
C SER A 826 30.04 17.00 15.77
N PRO A 827 30.99 17.83 15.31
CA PRO A 827 31.79 18.65 16.22
C PRO A 827 30.86 19.53 17.07
N LEU A 828 30.92 19.35 18.39
CA LEU A 828 30.31 20.26 19.34
C LEU A 828 30.91 21.66 19.13
N GLU A 829 30.07 22.68 19.29
CA GLU A 829 30.35 24.09 19.05
C GLU A 829 31.74 24.58 19.53
N THR A 830 32.28 25.54 18.77
CA THR A 830 33.34 26.54 19.08
C THR A 830 34.75 26.37 18.47
N SER A 831 35.16 27.44 17.76
CA SER A 831 36.49 27.84 17.27
C SER A 831 37.06 27.28 15.95
N ALA A 832 37.15 28.22 15.00
CA ALA A 832 37.97 28.44 13.79
C ALA A 832 39.07 27.47 13.28
N THR A 833 39.35 26.31 13.87
CA THR A 833 40.31 25.32 13.35
C THR A 833 39.63 23.97 13.15
N TYR A 834 38.97 23.82 11.99
CA TYR A 834 38.33 22.59 11.56
C TYR A 834 39.37 21.57 11.05
N GLY A 835 39.35 20.35 11.58
CA GLY A 835 40.15 19.23 11.06
C GLY A 835 39.57 17.86 11.41
N GLN A 836 39.90 16.85 10.61
CA GLN A 836 39.53 15.45 10.85
C GLN A 836 40.79 14.63 11.08
N HIS A 837 40.75 13.75 12.08
CA HIS A 837 41.79 12.76 12.30
C HIS A 837 41.24 11.38 11.94
N ILE A 838 41.95 10.67 11.06
CA ILE A 838 41.55 9.34 10.58
C ILE A 838 42.42 8.28 11.25
N PHE A 839 41.80 7.27 11.86
CA PHE A 839 42.51 6.10 12.36
C PHE A 839 42.19 4.89 11.47
N LEU A 840 43.23 4.27 10.92
CA LEU A 840 43.14 3.10 10.04
C LEU A 840 43.91 1.93 10.68
N PRO A 841 43.23 0.95 11.29
CA PRO A 841 43.86 -0.34 11.57
C PRO A 841 44.04 -1.13 10.28
N PHE A 842 45.26 -1.65 10.07
CA PHE A 842 45.65 -2.42 8.90
C PHE A 842 46.05 -3.83 9.33
N PHE A 843 45.21 -4.82 9.01
CA PHE A 843 45.46 -6.25 9.26
C PHE A 843 45.91 -6.99 8.00
N GLY A 844 45.63 -6.42 6.83
CA GLY A 844 46.03 -6.95 5.53
C GLY A 844 44.86 -7.50 4.71
N GLY A 845 45.11 -7.73 3.43
CA GLY A 845 44.10 -8.11 2.45
C GLY A 845 43.59 -6.97 1.57
N PRO A 846 42.80 -7.30 0.52
CA PRO A 846 42.40 -6.34 -0.50
C PRO A 846 41.55 -5.18 0.03
N ASP A 847 40.68 -5.44 1.01
CA ASP A 847 39.80 -4.43 1.61
C ASP A 847 40.60 -3.39 2.43
N ASP A 848 41.64 -3.82 3.15
CA ASP A 848 42.51 -2.94 3.94
C ASP A 848 43.47 -2.13 3.04
N ARG A 849 43.94 -2.72 1.93
CA ARG A 849 44.70 -1.99 0.90
C ARG A 849 43.87 -0.88 0.27
N LEU A 850 42.61 -1.17 -0.06
CA LEU A 850 41.65 -0.18 -0.55
C LEU A 850 41.41 0.92 0.50
N ALA A 851 41.21 0.53 1.76
CA ALA A 851 41.02 1.46 2.86
C ALA A 851 42.24 2.40 3.01
N LEU A 852 43.46 1.88 2.94
CA LEU A 852 44.68 2.69 2.98
C LEU A 852 44.79 3.64 1.78
N ALA A 853 44.52 3.17 0.56
CA ALA A 853 44.49 4.03 -0.63
C ALA A 853 43.48 5.18 -0.49
N PHE A 854 42.29 4.88 0.03
CA PHE A 854 41.25 5.88 0.29
C PHE A 854 41.65 6.90 1.38
N VAL A 855 42.31 6.45 2.46
CA VAL A 855 42.83 7.35 3.51
C VAL A 855 43.90 8.29 2.96
N VAL A 856 44.80 7.81 2.10
CA VAL A 856 45.79 8.66 1.43
C VAL A 856 45.11 9.72 0.57
N GLN A 857 44.06 9.35 -0.16
CA GLN A 857 43.27 10.31 -0.93
C GLN A 857 42.61 11.38 -0.04
N LEU A 858 42.01 11.00 1.10
CA LEU A 858 41.41 11.97 2.03
C LEU A 858 42.47 12.89 2.68
N CYS A 859 43.65 12.35 2.99
CA CYS A 859 44.78 13.12 3.52
C CYS A 859 45.35 14.12 2.51
N ALA A 860 44.97 14.08 1.23
CA ALA A 860 45.29 15.14 0.28
C ALA A 860 44.71 16.50 0.72
N HIS A 861 43.62 16.51 1.49
CA HIS A 861 43.10 17.71 2.15
C HIS A 861 43.98 18.07 3.37
N PRO A 862 44.49 19.32 3.50
CA PRO A 862 45.39 19.70 4.60
C PRO A 862 44.74 19.79 5.99
N ALA A 863 43.41 19.67 6.06
CA ALA A 863 42.67 19.62 7.33
C ALA A 863 42.53 18.18 7.83
N VAL A 864 42.96 17.20 7.04
CA VAL A 864 42.87 15.77 7.35
C VAL A 864 44.27 15.26 7.69
N SER A 865 44.36 14.53 8.80
CA SER A 865 45.56 13.83 9.25
C SER A 865 45.18 12.38 9.54
N ALA A 866 46.10 11.44 9.42
CA ALA A 866 45.80 10.04 9.72
C ALA A 866 46.89 9.33 10.52
N THR A 867 46.47 8.35 11.31
CA THR A 867 47.34 7.35 11.95
C THR A 867 46.97 5.99 11.37
N VAL A 868 47.92 5.35 10.69
CA VAL A 868 47.78 4.02 10.11
C VAL A 868 48.57 3.05 10.98
N MET A 869 47.88 2.12 11.62
CA MET A 869 48.47 1.12 12.52
C MET A 869 48.40 -0.27 11.89
N ARG A 870 49.54 -0.80 11.49
CA ARG A 870 49.66 -2.18 11.02
C ARG A 870 49.85 -3.12 12.19
N MET A 871 48.90 -4.04 12.36
CA MET A 871 48.98 -5.08 13.39
C MET A 871 49.39 -6.41 12.78
N LYS A 872 50.32 -7.09 13.43
CA LYS A 872 50.60 -8.51 13.17
C LYS A 872 50.29 -9.32 14.41
N LYS A 873 49.62 -10.46 14.26
CA LYS A 873 49.42 -11.37 15.38
C LYS A 873 50.72 -12.10 15.67
N THR A 874 51.16 -12.05 16.92
CA THR A 874 52.27 -12.89 17.40
C THR A 874 51.70 -14.21 17.90
N ASP A 875 52.16 -15.32 17.32
CA ASP A 875 51.85 -16.65 17.84
C ASP A 875 52.51 -16.78 19.23
N GLY A 876 51.70 -16.73 20.29
CA GLY A 876 52.16 -17.09 21.62
C GLY A 876 52.70 -18.52 21.61
N LEU A 877 53.82 -18.75 22.28
CA LEU A 877 54.51 -20.05 22.38
C LEU A 877 53.72 -21.17 23.12
N GLU A 878 52.40 -21.05 23.26
CA GLU A 878 51.53 -22.04 23.88
C GLU A 878 50.20 -22.19 23.12
N GLU A 879 50.26 -22.68 21.87
CA GLU A 879 49.10 -23.35 21.23
C GLU A 879 49.49 -24.77 20.81
N THR A 880 49.79 -25.60 21.81
CA THR A 880 49.58 -27.04 21.68
C THR A 880 48.18 -27.31 22.26
N GLU A 881 47.27 -27.85 21.44
CA GLU A 881 45.92 -28.37 21.79
C GLU A 881 44.63 -27.56 21.47
N THR A 882 44.60 -26.69 20.46
CA THR A 882 43.31 -26.21 19.88
C THR A 882 43.12 -26.48 18.38
N ARG A 883 43.98 -27.32 17.78
CA ARG A 883 43.81 -27.83 16.40
C ARG A 883 42.70 -28.88 16.21
N ALA A 884 41.92 -29.20 17.25
CA ALA A 884 41.00 -30.34 17.26
C ALA A 884 39.49 -30.00 17.10
N THR A 885 39.10 -28.72 17.11
CA THR A 885 37.68 -28.33 17.05
C THR A 885 37.18 -27.98 15.64
N ASP A 886 38.02 -27.46 14.75
CA ASP A 886 37.62 -27.17 13.36
C ASP A 886 37.63 -28.40 12.43
N VAL A 887 38.42 -29.42 12.78
CA VAL A 887 38.42 -30.70 12.03
C VAL A 887 37.11 -31.47 12.25
N LYS A 888 36.47 -31.33 13.41
CA LYS A 888 35.17 -32.00 13.69
C LYS A 888 34.01 -31.35 12.95
N THR A 889 33.99 -30.04 12.78
CA THR A 889 32.94 -29.35 12.01
C THR A 889 33.07 -29.62 10.51
N GLN A 890 34.30 -29.75 10.00
CA GLN A 890 34.59 -30.09 8.61
C GLN A 890 34.36 -31.56 8.27
N GLN A 891 34.70 -32.51 9.17
CA GLN A 891 34.35 -33.91 8.95
C GLN A 891 32.84 -34.14 9.02
N VAL A 892 32.11 -33.43 9.89
CA VAL A 892 30.66 -33.54 9.98
C VAL A 892 29.98 -32.96 8.74
N THR A 893 30.41 -31.81 8.22
CA THR A 893 29.84 -31.26 6.97
C THR A 893 30.22 -32.06 5.71
N ALA A 894 31.43 -32.59 5.62
CA ALA A 894 31.86 -33.43 4.50
C ALA A 894 31.22 -34.83 4.51
N THR A 895 31.01 -35.43 5.68
CA THR A 895 30.29 -36.72 5.80
C THR A 895 28.77 -36.56 5.66
N LEU A 896 28.19 -35.42 6.03
CA LEU A 896 26.77 -35.10 5.81
C LEU A 896 26.46 -34.81 4.33
N ALA A 897 27.36 -34.16 3.60
CA ALA A 897 27.21 -33.93 2.16
C ALA A 897 27.33 -35.22 1.32
N ALA A 898 28.08 -36.22 1.81
CA ALA A 898 28.27 -37.49 1.11
C ALA A 898 27.09 -38.47 1.27
N ASN A 899 26.24 -38.32 2.30
CA ASN A 899 25.28 -39.35 2.69
C ASN A 899 23.79 -38.97 2.63
N ASN A 900 23.42 -37.90 1.92
CA ASN A 900 22.03 -37.61 1.49
C ASN A 900 20.90 -37.92 2.52
N MET A 901 21.14 -37.71 3.82
CA MET A 901 20.16 -37.95 4.88
C MET A 901 19.76 -36.64 5.53
N THR A 902 18.49 -36.28 5.38
CA THR A 902 17.81 -35.25 6.15
C THR A 902 17.43 -35.80 7.52
N VAL A 903 17.96 -35.26 8.62
CA VAL A 903 17.48 -35.60 9.97
C VAL A 903 17.33 -34.37 10.87
N HIS A 904 16.16 -34.33 11.50
CA HIS A 904 15.67 -33.43 12.55
C HIS A 904 16.39 -33.58 13.91
N SER A 905 16.34 -32.49 14.69
CA SER A 905 16.47 -32.35 16.17
C SER A 905 17.89 -32.38 16.76
N VAL A 906 18.25 -31.53 17.74
CA VAL A 906 17.65 -31.26 19.07
C VAL A 906 18.02 -29.82 19.51
N GLY A 907 17.27 -28.98 20.23
CA GLY A 907 15.96 -29.00 20.87
C GLY A 907 15.82 -27.71 21.70
N ALA A 908 14.92 -26.80 21.30
CA ALA A 908 14.43 -25.69 22.12
C ALA A 908 12.94 -25.51 21.83
N THR A 909 12.15 -25.55 22.89
CA THR A 909 10.70 -25.69 22.90
C THR A 909 9.98 -24.35 22.64
N SER A 910 9.39 -24.16 21.47
CA SER A 910 8.05 -23.55 21.27
C SER A 910 7.67 -23.51 19.79
N GLN A 911 6.38 -23.63 19.51
CA GLN A 911 5.78 -23.89 18.19
C GLN A 911 5.71 -22.64 17.28
N PHE A 912 6.47 -21.59 17.58
CA PHE A 912 6.38 -20.27 16.96
C PHE A 912 7.52 -19.97 15.94
N ASP A 913 8.53 -20.85 15.83
CA ASP A 913 9.78 -20.58 15.08
C ASP A 913 9.94 -21.33 13.74
N THR A 914 8.93 -22.06 13.26
CA THR A 914 9.01 -22.77 11.97
C THR A 914 9.06 -21.83 10.75
N ASP A 915 8.54 -20.60 10.85
CA ASP A 915 8.63 -19.60 9.77
C ASP A 915 10.06 -19.01 9.64
N LEU A 916 10.84 -19.04 10.72
CA LEU A 916 12.21 -18.53 10.74
C LEU A 916 13.17 -19.41 9.92
N LEU A 917 12.95 -20.72 9.90
CA LEU A 917 13.83 -21.68 9.20
C LEU A 917 13.73 -21.56 7.67
N THR A 918 12.55 -21.25 7.15
CA THR A 918 12.32 -20.94 5.73
C THR A 918 12.92 -19.60 5.33
N LEU A 919 12.94 -18.63 6.24
CA LEU A 919 13.61 -17.34 6.03
C LEU A 919 15.14 -17.48 6.02
N VAL A 920 15.68 -18.43 6.82
CA VAL A 920 17.11 -18.76 6.87
C VAL A 920 17.59 -19.42 5.57
N LEU A 921 16.74 -20.22 4.90
CA LEU A 921 17.06 -20.85 3.61
C LEU A 921 16.97 -19.89 2.40
N GLN A 922 16.34 -18.72 2.55
CA GLN A 922 16.37 -17.63 1.56
C GLN A 922 17.55 -16.66 1.75
N MET A 923 18.40 -16.86 2.76
CA MET A 923 19.63 -16.09 2.91
C MET A 923 20.57 -16.46 1.75
N GLY A 924 20.75 -15.53 0.81
CA GLY A 924 21.75 -15.66 -0.26
C GLY A 924 23.12 -16.01 0.33
N PRO A 925 23.97 -16.73 -0.42
CA PRO A 925 25.23 -17.23 0.10
C PRO A 925 26.05 -16.07 0.68
N ASP A 926 26.47 -16.20 1.94
CA ASP A 926 27.61 -15.44 2.45
C ASP A 926 28.75 -15.61 1.45
N THR A 927 29.47 -14.52 1.14
CA THR A 927 30.52 -14.47 0.12
C THR A 927 31.33 -15.76 0.12
N ILE A 928 31.14 -16.60 -0.91
CA ILE A 928 31.77 -17.92 -0.97
C ILE A 928 33.24 -17.70 -1.25
N TYR A 929 34.08 -18.12 -0.31
CA TYR A 929 35.52 -18.00 -0.44
C TYR A 929 36.11 -19.13 -1.30
N PRO A 930 37.14 -18.84 -2.12
CA PRO A 930 38.11 -19.87 -2.46
C PRO A 930 38.81 -20.33 -1.17
N GLN A 931 39.18 -21.61 -1.09
CA GLN A 931 39.82 -22.16 0.11
C GLN A 931 41.09 -21.38 0.48
N ASN A 932 41.30 -21.09 1.76
CA ASN A 932 42.53 -20.50 2.29
C ASN A 932 43.68 -21.49 2.10
N THR A 933 44.30 -21.47 0.93
CA THR A 933 45.52 -22.22 0.64
C THR A 933 46.73 -21.43 1.14
N THR A 934 47.83 -22.13 1.43
CA THR A 934 49.11 -21.48 1.75
C THR A 934 49.54 -20.50 0.64
N GLN A 935 49.19 -20.80 -0.61
CA GLN A 935 49.46 -19.95 -1.77
C GLN A 935 48.70 -18.62 -1.71
N THR A 936 47.39 -18.64 -1.42
CA THR A 936 46.59 -17.41 -1.30
C THR A 936 47.06 -16.53 -0.14
N ARG A 937 47.53 -17.14 0.96
CA ARG A 937 48.08 -16.40 2.10
C ARG A 937 49.39 -15.69 1.74
N LEU A 938 50.34 -16.41 1.13
CA LEU A 938 51.61 -15.84 0.69
C LEU A 938 51.43 -14.74 -0.36
N GLN A 939 50.48 -14.90 -1.29
CA GLN A 939 50.15 -13.87 -2.27
C GLN A 939 49.62 -12.60 -1.60
N SER A 940 48.69 -12.73 -0.64
CA SER A 940 48.12 -11.60 0.10
C SER A 940 49.19 -10.88 0.93
N GLU A 941 49.98 -11.63 1.71
CA GLU A 941 51.08 -11.09 2.53
C GLU A 941 52.14 -10.39 1.69
N THR A 942 52.49 -10.95 0.52
CA THR A 942 53.46 -10.33 -0.40
C THR A 942 52.90 -9.01 -0.94
N ALA A 943 51.65 -9.00 -1.39
CA ALA A 943 50.98 -7.80 -1.89
C ALA A 943 50.87 -6.72 -0.79
N ASP A 944 50.55 -7.11 0.44
CA ASP A 944 50.47 -6.18 1.58
C ASP A 944 51.84 -5.60 1.93
N ASN A 945 52.90 -6.41 1.96
CA ASN A 945 54.26 -5.93 2.22
C ASN A 945 54.75 -4.98 1.13
N LEU A 946 54.49 -5.30 -0.14
CA LEU A 946 54.85 -4.42 -1.27
C LEU A 946 54.09 -3.10 -1.21
N PHE A 947 52.77 -3.15 -0.99
CA PHE A 947 51.96 -1.93 -0.91
C PHE A 947 52.35 -1.07 0.31
N TRP A 948 52.55 -1.70 1.47
CA TRP A 948 52.98 -1.01 2.69
C TRP A 948 54.34 -0.33 2.54
N THR A 949 55.35 -1.06 2.04
CA THR A 949 56.70 -0.50 1.81
C THR A 949 56.65 0.67 0.84
N GLN A 950 55.84 0.58 -0.22
CA GLN A 950 55.65 1.66 -1.18
C GLN A 950 55.00 2.92 -0.57
N MET A 951 54.12 2.77 0.42
CA MET A 951 53.46 3.90 1.09
C MET A 951 54.37 4.55 2.13
N VAL A 952 55.23 3.77 2.79
CA VAL A 952 56.19 4.26 3.79
C VAL A 952 57.43 4.88 3.11
N SER A 953 57.88 4.34 1.98
CA SER A 953 59.02 4.89 1.22
C SER A 953 58.57 6.06 0.36
N SER A 954 58.94 7.29 0.71
CA SER A 954 58.69 8.48 -0.11
C SER A 954 59.53 8.43 -1.41
N SER A 955 58.98 7.90 -2.50
CA SER A 955 59.66 7.90 -3.80
C SER A 955 59.40 9.20 -4.58
N ASP A 956 60.43 9.74 -5.25
CA ASP A 956 60.34 10.91 -6.14
C ASP A 956 59.41 10.71 -7.37
N ALA A 957 58.91 9.49 -7.59
CA ALA A 957 58.02 9.13 -8.69
C ALA A 957 56.52 9.41 -8.44
N GLN A 958 56.14 9.92 -7.26
CA GLN A 958 54.74 10.15 -6.89
C GLN A 958 54.29 11.59 -7.16
N SER A 959 53.00 11.78 -7.47
CA SER A 959 52.37 13.10 -7.65
C SER A 959 52.56 13.98 -6.39
N PRO A 960 52.79 15.30 -6.53
CA PRO A 960 53.00 16.22 -5.40
C PRO A 960 51.82 16.25 -4.42
N ALA A 961 50.59 15.95 -4.89
CA ALA A 961 49.41 15.85 -4.03
C ALA A 961 49.50 14.63 -3.08
N ILE A 962 50.03 13.51 -3.57
CA ILE A 962 50.20 12.27 -2.79
C ILE A 962 51.33 12.43 -1.79
N GLN A 963 52.45 13.04 -2.19
CA GLN A 963 53.55 13.34 -1.26
C GLN A 963 53.10 14.25 -0.11
N GLY A 964 52.30 15.29 -0.41
CA GLY A 964 51.67 16.13 0.60
C GLY A 964 50.74 15.35 1.52
N ALA A 965 49.97 14.40 0.99
CA ALA A 965 49.11 13.53 1.79
C ALA A 965 49.91 12.61 2.73
N LEU A 966 50.92 11.91 2.21
CA LEU A 966 51.77 11.00 2.99
C LEU A 966 52.50 11.70 4.14
N SER A 967 52.88 12.97 3.98
CA SER A 967 53.50 13.76 5.05
C SER A 967 52.59 14.00 6.27
N ARG A 968 51.27 13.80 6.11
CA ARG A 968 50.25 13.95 7.16
C ARG A 968 49.79 12.62 7.76
N ILE A 969 50.44 11.52 7.36
CA ILE A 969 50.10 10.17 7.80
C ILE A 969 51.23 9.64 8.69
N THR A 970 50.87 9.22 9.89
CA THR A 970 51.77 8.53 10.82
C THR A 970 51.60 7.03 10.63
N PHE A 971 52.66 6.33 10.21
CA PHE A 971 52.66 4.87 10.10
C PHE A 971 53.25 4.26 11.37
N VAL A 972 52.51 3.33 11.97
CA VAL A 972 52.90 2.58 13.17
C VAL A 972 52.82 1.09 12.87
N GLU A 973 53.84 0.32 13.21
CA GLU A 973 53.81 -1.14 13.19
C GLU A 973 53.86 -1.64 14.63
N ASP A 974 52.96 -2.55 14.99
CA ASP A 974 52.91 -3.19 16.31
C ASP A 974 52.55 -4.67 16.20
N GLU A 975 53.00 -5.46 17.17
CA GLU A 975 52.84 -6.91 17.20
C GLU A 975 52.22 -7.33 18.53
N SER A 976 51.07 -8.02 18.49
CA SER A 976 50.30 -8.37 19.69
C SER A 976 49.64 -9.74 19.56
N PRO A 977 49.53 -10.53 20.65
CA PRO A 977 48.77 -11.78 20.64
C PRO A 977 47.24 -11.54 20.53
N THR A 978 46.77 -10.35 20.92
CA THR A 978 45.36 -9.90 20.83
C THR A 978 45.28 -8.60 20.01
N PRO A 979 45.31 -8.69 18.67
CA PRO A 979 45.43 -7.52 17.81
C PRO A 979 44.16 -6.64 17.76
N LEU A 980 42.94 -7.20 17.83
CA LEU A 980 41.72 -6.37 17.90
C LEU A 980 41.65 -5.58 19.21
N ALA A 981 41.95 -6.21 20.35
CA ALA A 981 41.92 -5.55 21.65
C ALA A 981 42.96 -4.42 21.73
N GLY A 982 44.16 -4.64 21.16
CA GLY A 982 45.21 -3.63 21.04
C GLY A 982 44.75 -2.40 20.25
N ILE A 983 44.13 -2.61 19.08
CA ILE A 983 43.60 -1.54 18.23
C ILE A 983 42.48 -0.76 18.91
N LEU A 984 41.59 -1.43 19.63
CA LEU A 984 40.49 -0.77 20.35
C LEU A 984 41.03 0.15 21.45
N LYS A 985 42.05 -0.28 22.18
CA LYS A 985 42.76 0.54 23.17
C LYS A 985 43.48 1.72 22.52
N GLN A 986 44.14 1.49 21.39
CA GLN A 986 44.81 2.58 20.67
C GLN A 986 43.80 3.60 20.13
N CYS A 987 42.66 3.14 19.59
CA CYS A 987 41.59 4.02 19.12
C CYS A 987 41.06 4.94 20.23
N SER A 988 40.96 4.48 21.49
CA SER A 988 40.60 5.37 22.60
C SER A 988 41.65 6.45 22.86
N ASN A 989 42.94 6.11 22.75
CA ASN A 989 44.03 7.08 22.92
C ASN A 989 44.04 8.11 21.77
N GLU A 990 43.80 7.65 20.54
CA GLU A 990 43.68 8.53 19.36
C GLU A 990 42.45 9.44 19.45
N HIS A 991 41.35 8.96 20.04
CA HIS A 991 40.18 9.79 20.30
C HIS A 991 40.51 10.93 21.26
N ASP A 992 41.13 10.64 22.40
CA ASP A 992 41.50 11.66 23.38
C ASP A 992 42.51 12.66 22.78
N SER A 993 43.43 12.19 21.94
CA SER A 993 44.41 13.02 21.22
C SER A 993 43.73 13.89 20.15
N ALA A 994 42.79 13.34 19.39
CA ALA A 994 42.02 14.07 18.39
C ALA A 994 41.20 15.18 19.04
N VAL A 995 40.49 14.87 20.14
CA VAL A 995 39.72 15.84 20.92
C VAL A 995 40.62 16.95 21.47
N ALA A 996 41.80 16.62 22.00
CA ALA A 996 42.77 17.62 22.47
C ALA A 996 43.27 18.55 21.36
N SER A 997 43.25 18.10 20.10
CA SER A 997 43.62 18.87 18.91
C SER A 997 42.43 19.52 18.18
N SER A 998 41.24 19.52 18.79
CA SER A 998 39.98 19.99 18.17
C SER A 998 39.63 19.31 16.85
N LYS A 999 39.99 18.03 16.68
CA LYS A 999 39.68 17.20 15.52
C LYS A 999 38.64 16.14 15.85
N ALA A 1000 37.77 15.83 14.89
CA ALA A 1000 36.88 14.67 14.99
C ALA A 1000 37.59 13.39 14.55
N LEU A 1001 37.39 12.29 15.27
CA LEU A 1001 37.94 10.97 14.93
C LEU A 1001 37.02 10.22 13.95
N LEU A 1002 37.57 9.80 12.81
CA LEU A 1002 36.94 8.89 11.85
C LEU A 1002 37.75 7.59 11.80
N VAL A 1003 37.09 6.45 11.96
CA VAL A 1003 37.74 5.15 11.85
C VAL A 1003 37.43 4.55 10.49
N VAL A 1004 38.45 4.24 9.70
CA VAL A 1004 38.33 3.60 8.39
C VAL A 1004 38.79 2.15 8.54
N VAL A 1005 38.06 1.17 8.02
CA VAL A 1005 38.39 -0.25 8.16
C VAL A 1005 38.04 -1.00 6.88
N GLY A 1006 38.81 -2.02 6.54
CA GLY A 1006 38.35 -3.04 5.59
C GLY A 1006 37.28 -3.92 6.23
N ARG A 1007 36.33 -4.41 5.42
CA ARG A 1007 35.30 -5.35 5.87
C ARG A 1007 35.89 -6.70 6.31
N GLY A 1008 37.06 -7.07 5.81
CA GLY A 1008 37.93 -8.10 6.38
C GLY A 1008 37.28 -9.47 6.37
N ARG A 1009 37.17 -10.05 5.17
CA ARG A 1009 36.59 -11.38 4.94
C ARG A 1009 37.30 -12.18 3.84
N ARG A 1010 37.85 -11.51 2.83
CA ARG A 1010 38.49 -12.10 1.64
C ARG A 1010 40.01 -12.08 1.76
N LEU A 1011 40.69 -13.21 1.50
CA LEU A 1011 42.16 -13.33 1.48
C LEU A 1011 42.87 -12.81 2.75
N ALA A 1012 42.15 -12.68 3.86
CA ALA A 1012 42.72 -12.29 5.14
C ALA A 1012 43.66 -13.40 5.60
N ALA A 1013 44.89 -13.04 5.94
CA ALA A 1013 45.89 -13.99 6.41
C ALA A 1013 45.50 -14.62 7.77
N GLU A 1014 44.66 -13.91 8.54
CA GLU A 1014 44.29 -14.24 9.91
C GLU A 1014 42.79 -14.08 10.16
N SER A 1015 42.26 -14.89 11.08
CA SER A 1015 40.86 -14.90 11.49
C SER A 1015 40.71 -14.28 12.88
N HIS A 1016 39.96 -13.19 13.01
CA HIS A 1016 39.72 -12.52 14.29
C HIS A 1016 38.41 -12.95 14.99
N THR A 1017 37.85 -14.10 14.56
CA THR A 1017 36.53 -14.56 15.00
C THR A 1017 36.45 -14.86 16.50
N ASP A 1018 37.51 -15.45 17.04
CA ASP A 1018 37.55 -15.91 18.42
C ASP A 1018 37.81 -14.75 19.39
N GLU A 1019 38.77 -13.88 19.05
CA GLU A 1019 39.03 -12.64 19.77
C GLU A 1019 37.80 -11.72 19.79
N LEU A 1020 37.09 -11.57 18.67
CA LEU A 1020 35.84 -10.81 18.61
C LEU A 1020 34.76 -11.41 19.52
N ARG A 1021 34.66 -12.75 19.59
CA ARG A 1021 33.69 -13.43 20.46
C ARG A 1021 33.98 -13.14 21.93
N GLU A 1022 35.25 -13.12 22.32
CA GLU A 1022 35.67 -12.73 23.67
C GLU A 1022 35.35 -11.26 23.97
N ILE A 1023 35.59 -10.33 23.03
CA ILE A 1023 35.26 -8.91 23.19
C ILE A 1023 33.74 -8.70 23.33
N ILE A 1024 32.92 -9.41 22.57
CA ILE A 1024 31.45 -9.35 22.67
C ILE A 1024 30.97 -9.94 24.00
N ALA A 1025 31.61 -10.99 24.50
CA ALA A 1025 31.29 -11.58 25.80
C ALA A 1025 31.71 -10.67 26.97
N ALA A 1026 32.84 -9.96 26.84
CA ALA A 1026 33.35 -9.04 27.84
C ALA A 1026 32.59 -7.69 27.88
N SER A 1027 32.04 -7.26 26.75
CA SER A 1027 31.11 -6.12 26.70
C SER A 1027 29.73 -6.56 27.18
N ASN A 1028 29.02 -5.74 27.97
CA ASN A 1028 27.62 -6.00 28.38
C ASN A 1028 26.62 -6.07 27.18
N ALA A 1029 27.13 -6.09 25.95
CA ALA A 1029 26.43 -6.16 24.67
C ALA A 1029 26.13 -7.61 24.21
N SER A 1030 26.45 -8.63 25.01
CA SER A 1030 26.21 -10.05 24.71
C SER A 1030 24.74 -10.40 24.36
N GLY A 1031 23.78 -9.51 24.64
CA GLY A 1031 22.37 -9.66 24.26
C GLY A 1031 21.89 -8.76 23.11
N THR A 1032 22.67 -7.76 22.68
CA THR A 1032 22.25 -6.71 21.73
C THR A 1032 22.89 -6.84 20.35
N ILE A 1033 24.10 -7.38 20.18
CA ILE A 1033 24.72 -7.45 18.84
C ILE A 1033 24.52 -8.83 18.23
N GLY A 1034 23.52 -8.96 17.36
CA GLY A 1034 23.22 -10.19 16.63
C GLY A 1034 24.27 -10.52 15.55
N GLY A 1035 24.42 -11.81 15.22
CA GLY A 1035 25.34 -12.29 14.18
C GLY A 1035 25.12 -11.66 12.78
N GLU A 1036 23.97 -11.05 12.54
CA GLU A 1036 23.67 -10.30 11.32
C GLU A 1036 24.50 -9.01 11.16
N VAL A 1037 24.76 -8.25 12.24
CA VAL A 1037 25.60 -7.05 12.18
C VAL A 1037 27.01 -7.44 11.74
N ARG A 1038 27.56 -8.48 12.38
CA ARG A 1038 28.85 -9.07 12.03
C ARG A 1038 28.93 -9.47 10.56
N ARG A 1039 27.87 -10.11 10.04
CA ARG A 1039 27.75 -10.48 8.61
C ARG A 1039 27.74 -9.27 7.68
N THR A 1040 27.13 -8.16 8.08
CA THR A 1040 27.07 -6.95 7.25
C THR A 1040 28.38 -6.16 7.27
N VAL A 1041 28.91 -5.81 8.45
CA VAL A 1041 30.01 -4.83 8.57
C VAL A 1041 31.40 -5.45 8.69
N GLY A 1042 31.51 -6.76 8.94
CA GLY A 1042 32.81 -7.42 9.12
C GLY A 1042 33.28 -7.43 10.58
N ASP A 1043 34.33 -8.21 10.84
CA ASP A 1043 34.71 -8.58 12.21
C ASP A 1043 35.36 -7.41 12.96
N VAL A 1044 36.25 -6.67 12.30
CA VAL A 1044 36.93 -5.47 12.84
C VAL A 1044 35.91 -4.37 13.16
N ALA A 1045 35.06 -4.00 12.20
CA ALA A 1045 34.03 -2.99 12.40
C ALA A 1045 33.05 -3.37 13.53
N THR A 1046 32.72 -4.67 13.65
CA THR A 1046 31.86 -5.17 14.74
C THR A 1046 32.52 -4.98 16.10
N ALA A 1047 33.84 -5.12 16.21
CA ALA A 1047 34.56 -4.88 17.46
C ALA A 1047 34.42 -3.40 17.92
N PHE A 1048 34.56 -2.44 17.00
CA PHE A 1048 34.33 -1.00 17.28
C PHE A 1048 32.87 -0.67 17.62
N VAL A 1049 31.93 -1.45 17.10
CA VAL A 1049 30.50 -1.36 17.44
C VAL A 1049 30.21 -1.92 18.83
N ALA A 1050 30.74 -3.11 19.13
CA ALA A 1050 30.54 -3.80 20.41
C ALA A 1050 31.10 -3.05 21.61
N THR A 1051 32.23 -2.39 21.43
CA THR A 1051 32.89 -1.61 22.49
C THR A 1051 32.38 -0.18 22.63
N GLY A 1052 31.49 0.28 21.75
CA GLY A 1052 30.93 1.64 21.83
C GLY A 1052 31.96 2.74 21.54
N ALA A 1053 32.93 2.49 20.66
CA ALA A 1053 33.96 3.47 20.31
C ALA A 1053 33.35 4.83 19.88
N LYS A 1054 33.88 5.94 20.39
CA LYS A 1054 33.37 7.30 20.09
C LYS A 1054 33.89 7.82 18.75
N ALA A 1055 33.63 7.09 17.67
CA ALA A 1055 34.01 7.47 16.30
C ALA A 1055 32.97 6.99 15.29
N SER A 1056 32.80 7.75 14.21
CA SER A 1056 32.08 7.28 13.02
C SER A 1056 32.95 6.27 12.26
N LEU A 1057 32.32 5.32 11.56
CA LEU A 1057 33.02 4.18 10.94
C LEU A 1057 32.80 4.18 9.43
N PHE A 1058 33.87 3.96 8.68
CA PHE A 1058 33.84 3.80 7.23
C PHE A 1058 34.35 2.39 6.89
N VAL A 1059 33.46 1.52 6.42
CA VAL A 1059 33.78 0.12 6.11
C VAL A 1059 33.90 -0.04 4.60
N LEU A 1060 35.09 -0.40 4.09
CA LEU A 1060 35.32 -0.60 2.66
C LEU A 1060 35.36 -2.08 2.28
N GLN A 1061 34.93 -2.37 1.06
CA GLN A 1061 35.16 -3.64 0.39
C GLN A 1061 35.60 -3.41 -1.05
N ALA A 1062 36.68 -4.08 -1.45
CA ALA A 1062 37.19 -4.06 -2.80
C ALA A 1062 36.35 -4.95 -3.74
N SER A 1063 36.12 -4.45 -4.96
CA SER A 1063 35.47 -5.18 -6.03
C SER A 1063 36.38 -6.29 -6.59
N ASP A 1064 35.77 -7.38 -7.07
CA ASP A 1064 36.50 -8.54 -7.62
C ASP A 1064 37.20 -8.25 -8.97
N ASN A 1065 37.08 -7.02 -9.50
CA ASN A 1065 37.66 -6.61 -10.78
C ASN A 1065 39.07 -6.01 -10.67
N VAL A 1066 39.65 -5.90 -9.47
CA VAL A 1066 41.05 -5.44 -9.30
C VAL A 1066 41.97 -6.65 -9.20
N GLY A 1067 42.21 -7.30 -10.33
CA GLY A 1067 43.13 -8.43 -10.39
C GLY A 1067 43.07 -9.20 -11.71
N ASP A 1068 43.36 -8.55 -12.83
CA ASP A 1068 43.83 -9.22 -14.05
C ASP A 1068 44.71 -8.33 -14.96
N ASP A 1069 45.11 -7.13 -14.51
CA ASP A 1069 46.09 -6.27 -15.22
C ASP A 1069 47.34 -6.01 -14.37
#